data_AF-A0A954NJJ9-F1
#
_entry.id   AF-A0A954NJJ9-F1
#
_cell.length_a   1.000
_cell.length_b   1.000
_cell.length_c   1.000
_cell.angle_alpha   90.00
_cell.angle_beta   90.00
_cell.angle_gamma   90.00
#
_symmetry.space_group_name_H-M   'P 1'
#
loop_
_entity.id
_entity.type
_entity.pdbx_description
1 polymer ?
#
loop_
_entity_poly.entity_id
_entity_poly.type
_entity_poly.pdbx_seq_one_letter_code
_entity_poly.pdbx_strand_id
1 'polypeptide(L)'
;ATIAVGMLIAMAVAQFVGVWQLARHVARSRTANERLAAETADQPLPKVAILLSLRGADPDLFDGLVALGHQDHDNYEVVVVVDHELDPSLAVARRAAEALPPGRLRVDVIRQRSTQCGLKCCALAQAYRSLDSDVKIIALVDADIVVHPTWLRRLVAPLSDERVGVVTGAQWFEPEDGDTGTWIRSIWNAGASVPTIMLGHPWAGSCALRTADVDTTRLVERWERSIIDDGPIAAVAHEMKREVRFVPDAWMINREHCSRKFVVPYLTRMLTWSRLYESTYPITVGHAVGTLALWGIAWYTVWRGLVLGDVSLILFGLLPALLFWIAAAAAFWLVRGVLRREARRRDIVVRRKGFLDMVRVVVLLPVTYLIYAWSSLAALTVRRVLWRGVEYRLDGGVVRMTHYEPYRAAPPGTRSSVGTPTIHLSQDRFARAGVGVFFLGLAIQLTLLSQMTWSPRYAAVIAPSQLNHQHYTSAVRDPGGDSSPTTPNTNTGDPPSDIDPAGTHESVAPDPPPNTSPETWNEVDRFAERVDSVMNQIADFRGVLVKQERLFGKLEPLVTLEFRQLSTPLCIHVRWTDVNQGREVLFRVEEDDSETMIARQETVLGALVPTVSLSKDHPFTRTLSNHPIDELSMEYLREQMLRYVRHARRNPESIVELVNEVPLDARTCQRLTIVHPRQTELAPKGYHRVDMYFDMETGYPLRWEKYDWPGSEGADEADPQNPTSIPPLLEYYEVKQFEANLGQTLDDFRNDNPEFGFGRAPIVPLD
;
A
#
# COMPACT_ATOMS: atom_id res chain seq x y z
N ALA A 1 4.78 6.72 -0.89
CA ALA A 1 5.40 5.39 -0.65
C ALA A 1 6.31 5.40 0.58
N THR A 2 7.31 6.29 0.67
CA THR A 2 8.27 6.35 1.79
C THR A 2 7.65 6.46 3.17
N ILE A 3 6.64 7.32 3.35
CA ILE A 3 5.91 7.43 4.63
C ILE A 3 5.22 6.11 4.98
N ALA A 4 4.58 5.45 4.01
CA ALA A 4 3.89 4.19 4.24
C ALA A 4 4.85 3.06 4.62
N VAL A 5 6.02 3.00 3.97
CA VAL A 5 7.10 2.06 4.32
C VAL A 5 7.59 2.32 5.75
N GLY A 6 7.89 3.58 6.09
CA GLY A 6 8.30 3.95 7.44
C GLY A 6 7.26 3.56 8.50
N MET A 7 5.98 3.75 8.19
CA MET A 7 4.87 3.35 9.07
C MET A 7 4.76 1.82 9.20
N LEU A 8 4.91 1.03 8.13
CA LEU A 8 4.89 -0.44 8.23
C LEU A 8 6.03 -0.97 9.10
N ILE A 9 7.23 -0.41 8.95
CA ILE A 9 8.39 -0.75 9.79
C ILE A 9 8.10 -0.36 11.25
N ALA A 10 7.61 0.85 11.50
CA ALA A 10 7.25 1.31 12.84
C ALA A 10 6.19 0.40 13.48
N MET A 11 5.18 -0.03 12.71
CA MET A 11 4.16 -0.98 13.19
C MET A 11 4.74 -2.36 13.49
N ALA A 12 5.65 -2.88 12.64
CA ALA A 12 6.34 -4.14 12.89
C ALA A 12 7.15 -4.09 14.21
N VAL A 13 7.87 -2.98 14.44
CA VAL A 13 8.59 -2.73 15.70
C VAL A 13 7.62 -2.61 16.87
N ALA A 14 6.53 -1.86 16.72
CA ALA A 14 5.53 -1.68 17.77
C ALA A 14 4.89 -3.00 18.21
N GLN A 15 4.61 -3.92 17.27
CA GLN A 15 4.11 -5.26 17.59
C GLN A 15 5.12 -6.05 18.44
N PHE A 16 6.40 -6.06 18.03
CA PHE A 16 7.44 -6.75 18.79
C PHE A 16 7.61 -6.15 20.19
N VAL A 17 7.70 -4.82 20.29
CA VAL A 17 7.83 -4.10 21.57
C VAL A 17 6.61 -4.37 22.45
N GLY A 18 5.40 -4.36 21.89
CA GLY A 18 4.17 -4.63 22.63
C GLY A 18 4.15 -6.03 23.23
N VAL A 19 4.51 -7.07 22.46
CA VAL A 19 4.56 -8.45 22.98
C VAL A 19 5.70 -8.64 23.99
N TRP A 20 6.83 -7.99 23.78
CA TRP A 20 7.92 -7.99 24.75
C TRP A 20 7.52 -7.32 26.07
N GLN A 21 6.84 -6.18 26.01
CA GLN A 21 6.29 -5.49 27.18
C GLN A 21 5.26 -6.37 27.89
N LEU A 22 4.36 -7.03 27.15
CA LEU A 22 3.41 -7.98 27.71
C LEU A 22 4.12 -9.11 28.45
N ALA A 23 5.12 -9.75 27.83
CA ALA A 23 5.89 -10.82 28.47
C ALA A 23 6.57 -10.36 29.77
N ARG A 24 7.13 -9.14 29.79
CA ARG A 24 7.71 -8.56 31.00
C ARG A 24 6.65 -8.23 32.04
N HIS A 25 5.50 -7.71 31.64
CA HIS A 25 4.38 -7.43 32.54
C HIS A 25 3.88 -8.72 33.18
N VAL A 26 3.58 -9.76 32.40
CA VAL A 26 3.17 -11.08 32.90
C VAL A 26 4.17 -11.63 33.91
N ALA A 27 5.48 -11.57 33.61
CA ALA A 27 6.51 -12.05 34.54
C ALA A 27 6.57 -11.24 35.85
N ARG A 28 6.43 -9.91 35.78
CA ARG A 28 6.38 -9.03 36.96
C ARG A 28 5.12 -9.28 37.79
N SER A 29 3.95 -9.29 37.16
CA SER A 29 2.66 -9.53 37.82
C SER A 29 2.62 -10.89 38.49
N ARG A 30 3.18 -11.93 37.84
CA ARG A 30 3.34 -13.24 38.47
C ARG A 30 4.21 -13.18 39.72
N THR A 31 5.40 -12.59 39.62
CA THR A 31 6.33 -12.51 40.77
C THR A 31 5.69 -11.75 41.93
N ALA A 32 4.95 -10.68 41.64
CA ALA A 32 4.21 -9.93 42.64
C ALA A 32 3.09 -10.77 43.29
N ASN A 33 2.30 -11.49 42.48
CA ASN A 33 1.22 -12.34 42.98
C ASN A 33 1.72 -13.56 43.76
N GLU A 34 2.86 -14.15 43.38
CA GLU A 34 3.50 -15.24 44.11
C GLU A 34 3.98 -14.77 45.49
N ARG A 35 4.61 -13.59 45.57
CA ARG A 35 5.02 -12.98 46.85
C ARG A 35 3.82 -12.69 47.74
N LEU A 36 2.80 -12.04 47.19
CA LEU A 36 1.61 -11.69 47.94
C LEU A 36 0.87 -12.90 48.47
N ALA A 37 0.75 -13.96 47.65
CA ALA A 37 0.17 -15.23 48.09
C ALA A 37 0.97 -15.90 49.22
N ALA A 38 2.29 -15.75 49.24
CA ALA A 38 3.14 -16.25 50.33
C ALA A 38 2.98 -15.41 51.60
N GLU A 39 2.95 -14.08 51.49
CA GLU A 39 2.76 -13.17 52.62
C GLU A 39 1.36 -13.28 53.26
N THR A 40 0.36 -13.64 52.46
CA THR A 40 -1.03 -13.83 52.90
C THR A 40 -1.39 -15.29 53.16
N ALA A 41 -0.40 -16.20 53.15
CA ALA A 41 -0.63 -17.64 53.26
C ALA A 41 -1.39 -18.04 54.54
N ASP A 42 -1.00 -17.41 55.65
CA ASP A 42 -1.52 -17.66 57.01
C ASP A 42 -2.58 -16.65 57.47
N GLN A 43 -2.97 -15.71 56.60
CA GLN A 43 -3.99 -14.72 56.94
C GLN A 43 -5.40 -15.29 56.71
N PRO A 44 -6.37 -14.99 57.59
CA PRO A 44 -7.75 -15.42 57.38
C PRO A 44 -8.29 -14.80 56.08
N LEU A 45 -8.70 -15.66 55.16
CA LEU A 45 -9.22 -15.23 53.86
C LEU A 45 -10.65 -14.67 54.02
N PRO A 46 -10.99 -13.56 53.33
CA PRO A 46 -12.33 -12.99 53.38
C PRO A 46 -13.38 -13.95 52.82
N LYS A 47 -14.65 -13.81 53.26
CA LYS A 47 -15.76 -14.52 52.63
C LYS A 47 -15.97 -14.02 51.21
N VAL A 48 -16.01 -14.94 50.25
CA VAL A 48 -16.16 -14.64 48.82
C VAL A 48 -17.45 -15.25 48.26
N ALA A 49 -18.15 -14.52 47.38
CA ALA A 49 -19.21 -15.11 46.57
C ALA A 49 -18.78 -15.14 45.10
N ILE A 50 -18.80 -16.32 44.47
CA ILE A 50 -18.60 -16.45 43.03
C ILE A 50 -19.96 -16.32 42.35
N LEU A 51 -20.12 -15.34 41.46
CA LEU A 51 -21.36 -15.08 40.74
C LEU A 51 -21.24 -15.59 39.31
N LEU A 52 -22.19 -16.42 38.89
CA LEU A 52 -22.22 -17.03 37.57
C LEU A 52 -23.62 -16.93 36.97
N SER A 53 -23.71 -16.43 35.74
CA SER A 53 -24.94 -16.46 34.95
C SER A 53 -24.92 -17.62 33.97
N LEU A 54 -26.01 -18.38 33.87
CA LEU A 54 -26.11 -19.48 32.90
C LEU A 54 -27.23 -19.28 31.90
N ARG A 55 -26.94 -19.59 30.62
CA ARG A 55 -27.93 -19.68 29.54
C ARG A 55 -27.44 -20.65 28.46
N GLY A 56 -28.00 -21.85 28.44
CA GLY A 56 -27.53 -22.98 27.63
C GLY A 56 -26.51 -23.86 28.36
N ALA A 57 -26.51 -25.15 28.04
CA ALA A 57 -25.62 -26.15 28.64
C ALA A 57 -24.40 -26.38 27.74
N ASP A 58 -23.35 -25.58 27.95
CA ASP A 58 -22.08 -25.75 27.25
C ASP A 58 -21.42 -27.10 27.64
N PRO A 59 -20.60 -27.72 26.77
CA PRO A 59 -20.14 -29.11 26.96
C PRO A 59 -19.44 -29.38 28.30
N ASP A 60 -18.60 -28.45 28.75
CA ASP A 60 -17.79 -28.59 29.97
C ASP A 60 -18.46 -27.95 31.21
N LEU A 61 -19.75 -27.58 31.11
CA LEU A 61 -20.45 -26.83 32.17
C LEU A 61 -20.47 -27.58 33.51
N PHE A 62 -20.72 -28.90 33.49
CA PHE A 62 -20.76 -29.69 34.72
C PHE A 62 -19.40 -29.66 35.43
N ASP A 63 -18.32 -29.94 34.70
CA ASP A 63 -16.96 -29.94 35.23
C ASP A 63 -16.54 -28.54 35.70
N GLY A 64 -16.94 -27.50 34.98
CA GLY A 64 -16.73 -26.10 35.38
C GLY A 64 -17.40 -25.77 36.72
N LEU A 65 -18.67 -26.16 36.92
CA LEU A 65 -19.40 -25.93 38.16
C LEU A 65 -18.79 -26.71 39.34
N VAL A 66 -18.40 -27.98 39.11
CA VAL A 66 -17.72 -28.79 40.13
C VAL A 66 -16.36 -28.18 40.49
N ALA A 67 -15.60 -27.67 39.52
CA ALA A 67 -14.33 -27.00 39.76
C ALA A 67 -14.49 -25.70 40.56
N LEU A 68 -15.55 -24.92 40.30
CA LEU A 68 -15.90 -23.75 41.11
C LEU A 68 -16.24 -24.15 42.56
N GLY A 69 -16.86 -25.31 42.77
CA GLY A 69 -17.15 -25.85 44.10
C GLY A 69 -15.95 -26.44 44.86
N HIS A 70 -14.78 -26.58 44.22
CA HIS A 70 -13.54 -27.13 44.80
C HIS A 70 -12.36 -26.16 44.66
N GLN A 71 -12.48 -24.98 45.25
CA GLN A 71 -11.41 -23.99 45.31
C GLN A 71 -10.60 -24.12 46.60
N ASP A 72 -9.31 -23.82 46.52
CA ASP A 72 -8.38 -23.65 47.65
C ASP A 72 -8.66 -22.31 48.35
N HIS A 73 -9.87 -22.22 48.90
CA HIS A 73 -10.39 -21.07 49.64
C HIS A 73 -11.47 -21.60 50.58
N ASP A 74 -11.37 -21.39 51.88
CA ASP A 74 -12.27 -22.09 52.81
C ASP A 74 -13.68 -21.47 52.84
N ASN A 75 -13.74 -20.14 52.96
CA ASN A 75 -14.98 -19.40 53.21
C ASN A 75 -15.52 -18.76 51.92
N TYR A 76 -16.28 -19.53 51.12
CA TYR A 76 -16.90 -19.00 49.91
C TYR A 76 -18.16 -19.78 49.50
N GLU A 77 -18.99 -19.13 48.68
CA GLU A 77 -20.16 -19.73 48.04
C GLU A 77 -20.15 -19.49 46.53
N VAL A 78 -20.84 -20.35 45.78
CA VAL A 78 -21.09 -20.19 44.34
C VAL A 78 -22.58 -19.89 44.16
N VAL A 79 -22.90 -18.73 43.60
CA VAL A 79 -24.27 -18.30 43.31
C VAL A 79 -24.47 -18.32 41.80
N VAL A 80 -25.23 -19.31 41.34
CA VAL A 80 -25.58 -19.52 39.95
C VAL A 80 -26.98 -18.98 39.70
N VAL A 81 -27.12 -18.05 38.76
CA VAL A 81 -28.44 -17.57 38.32
C VAL A 81 -28.66 -17.99 36.86
N VAL A 82 -29.59 -18.91 36.66
CA VAL A 82 -29.97 -19.44 35.35
C VAL A 82 -31.03 -18.54 34.72
N ASP A 83 -30.93 -18.36 33.40
CA ASP A 83 -31.84 -17.50 32.67
C ASP A 83 -33.32 -17.93 32.79
N HIS A 84 -33.67 -19.20 32.61
CA HIS A 84 -35.07 -19.68 32.62
C HIS A 84 -35.22 -21.10 33.19
N GLU A 85 -36.39 -21.43 33.75
CA GLU A 85 -36.74 -22.78 34.26
C GLU A 85 -36.67 -23.91 33.23
N LEU A 86 -36.67 -23.55 31.94
CA LEU A 86 -36.62 -24.49 30.81
C LEU A 86 -35.23 -24.52 30.18
N ASP A 87 -34.28 -23.74 30.71
CA ASP A 87 -32.93 -23.72 30.20
C ASP A 87 -32.22 -25.05 30.56
N PRO A 88 -31.59 -25.73 29.59
CA PRO A 88 -30.92 -27.00 29.85
C PRO A 88 -29.79 -26.90 30.88
N SER A 89 -29.20 -25.72 31.08
CA SER A 89 -28.17 -25.50 32.10
C SER A 89 -28.69 -25.67 33.54
N LEU A 90 -30.00 -25.49 33.78
CA LEU A 90 -30.58 -25.63 35.11
C LEU A 90 -30.45 -27.07 35.64
N ALA A 91 -30.71 -28.05 34.78
CA ALA A 91 -30.58 -29.46 35.14
C ALA A 91 -29.12 -29.83 35.43
N VAL A 92 -28.18 -29.28 34.65
CA VAL A 92 -26.74 -29.47 34.87
C VAL A 92 -26.30 -28.83 36.19
N ALA A 93 -26.77 -27.61 36.48
CA ALA A 93 -26.44 -26.89 37.69
C ALA A 93 -26.98 -27.56 38.97
N ARG A 94 -28.22 -28.07 38.93
CA ARG A 94 -28.79 -28.84 40.06
C ARG A 94 -28.00 -30.13 40.32
N ARG A 95 -27.64 -30.87 39.27
CA ARG A 95 -26.77 -32.05 39.39
C ARG A 95 -25.39 -31.70 39.97
N ALA A 96 -24.81 -30.57 39.58
CA ALA A 96 -23.53 -30.12 40.14
C ALA A 96 -23.67 -29.73 41.63
N ALA A 97 -24.78 -29.09 42.01
CA ALA A 97 -25.08 -28.76 43.41
C ALA A 97 -25.17 -30.01 44.30
N GLU A 98 -25.81 -31.07 43.80
CA GLU A 98 -25.92 -32.37 44.49
C GLU A 98 -24.56 -33.07 44.68
N ALA A 99 -23.61 -32.82 43.78
CA ALA A 99 -22.25 -33.38 43.84
C ALA A 99 -21.31 -32.59 44.77
N LEU A 100 -21.74 -31.45 45.32
CA LEU A 100 -20.95 -30.55 46.15
C LEU A 100 -21.46 -30.52 47.60
N PRO A 101 -20.64 -30.06 48.57
CA PRO A 101 -21.09 -29.89 49.94
C PRO A 101 -22.35 -29.00 50.03
N PRO A 102 -23.32 -29.30 50.92
CA PRO A 102 -24.53 -28.50 51.08
C PRO A 102 -24.22 -27.01 51.27
N GLY A 103 -24.91 -26.15 50.53
CA GLY A 103 -24.71 -24.69 50.58
C GLY A 103 -23.50 -24.17 49.80
N ARG A 104 -22.62 -25.03 49.25
CA ARG A 104 -21.48 -24.58 48.44
C ARG A 104 -21.92 -23.95 47.12
N LEU A 105 -22.95 -24.51 46.49
CA LEU A 105 -23.48 -24.05 45.21
C LEU A 105 -24.99 -23.84 45.31
N ARG A 106 -25.41 -22.58 45.21
CA ARG A 106 -26.81 -22.16 45.17
C ARG A 106 -27.22 -21.91 43.73
N VAL A 107 -28.36 -22.45 43.33
CA VAL A 107 -28.92 -22.29 41.99
C VAL A 107 -30.26 -21.56 42.09
N ASP A 108 -30.32 -20.39 41.48
CA ASP A 108 -31.52 -19.58 41.32
C ASP A 108 -31.87 -19.44 39.84
N VAL A 109 -33.11 -19.04 39.55
CA VAL A 109 -33.56 -18.63 38.22
C VAL A 109 -33.86 -17.14 38.23
N ILE A 110 -33.65 -16.43 37.12
CA ILE A 110 -34.00 -15.00 37.01
C ILE A 110 -35.49 -14.82 37.33
N ARG A 111 -35.79 -14.09 38.40
CA ARG A 111 -37.16 -13.84 38.88
C ARG A 111 -37.85 -12.75 38.07
N GLN A 112 -37.12 -11.67 37.79
CA GLN A 112 -37.61 -10.54 37.03
C GLN A 112 -36.58 -10.15 35.98
N ARG A 113 -36.97 -10.26 34.70
CA ARG A 113 -36.12 -9.84 33.58
C ARG A 113 -36.31 -8.35 33.32
N SER A 114 -35.23 -7.58 33.41
CA SER A 114 -35.23 -6.19 32.97
C SER A 114 -35.09 -6.12 31.45
N THR A 115 -35.88 -5.24 30.83
CA THR A 115 -35.71 -4.92 29.40
C THR A 115 -34.62 -3.87 29.17
N GLN A 116 -33.95 -3.39 30.22
CA GLN A 116 -32.97 -2.30 30.15
C GLN A 116 -31.51 -2.78 30.22
N CYS A 117 -31.26 -4.09 30.33
CA CYS A 117 -29.91 -4.65 30.39
C CYS A 117 -29.81 -6.00 29.69
N GLY A 118 -28.57 -6.49 29.57
CA GLY A 118 -28.26 -7.85 29.16
C GLY A 118 -28.72 -8.86 30.21
N LEU A 119 -29.05 -10.08 29.78
CA LEU A 119 -29.50 -11.13 30.71
C LEU A 119 -28.42 -11.52 31.71
N LYS A 120 -27.15 -11.54 31.29
CA LYS A 120 -25.99 -11.74 32.19
C LYS A 120 -25.98 -10.70 33.30
N CYS A 121 -26.06 -9.41 32.95
CA CYS A 121 -26.13 -8.33 33.94
C CYS A 121 -27.35 -8.46 34.86
N CYS A 122 -28.51 -8.84 34.33
CA CYS A 122 -29.73 -9.07 35.12
C CYS A 122 -29.54 -10.20 36.14
N ALA A 123 -28.92 -11.29 35.71
CA ALA A 123 -28.60 -12.44 36.54
C ALA A 123 -27.58 -12.10 37.64
N LEU A 124 -26.50 -11.40 37.28
CA LEU A 124 -25.48 -10.95 38.24
C LEU A 124 -26.04 -9.95 39.27
N ALA A 125 -26.91 -9.04 38.86
CA ALA A 125 -27.58 -8.11 39.77
C ALA A 125 -28.48 -8.85 40.78
N GLN A 126 -29.23 -9.87 40.33
CA GLN A 126 -30.01 -10.73 41.23
C GLN A 126 -29.10 -11.51 42.18
N ALA A 127 -28.03 -12.12 41.65
CA ALA A 127 -27.06 -12.88 42.44
C ALA A 127 -26.47 -12.02 43.56
N TYR A 128 -26.00 -10.82 43.23
CA TYR A 128 -25.41 -9.89 44.19
C TYR A 128 -26.40 -9.48 45.30
N ARG A 129 -27.64 -9.13 44.95
CA ARG A 129 -28.66 -8.73 45.94
C ARG A 129 -29.11 -9.85 46.87
N SER A 130 -28.82 -11.10 46.51
CA SER A 130 -29.14 -12.27 47.32
C SER A 130 -28.00 -12.70 48.24
N LEU A 131 -26.89 -11.96 48.26
CA LEU A 131 -25.73 -12.23 49.11
C LEU A 131 -25.96 -11.76 50.55
N ASP A 132 -25.33 -12.47 51.48
CA ASP A 132 -25.25 -12.05 52.88
C ASP A 132 -24.29 -10.87 53.04
N SER A 133 -24.51 -10.03 54.05
CA SER A 133 -23.70 -8.82 54.32
C SER A 133 -22.28 -9.09 54.83
N ASP A 134 -21.99 -10.35 55.20
CA ASP A 134 -20.66 -10.79 55.60
C ASP A 134 -19.75 -11.12 54.40
N VAL A 135 -20.29 -11.25 53.18
CA VAL A 135 -19.51 -11.40 51.95
C VAL A 135 -18.71 -10.12 51.69
N LYS A 136 -17.39 -10.24 51.58
CA LYS A 136 -16.47 -9.09 51.41
C LYS A 136 -15.97 -8.91 50.00
N ILE A 137 -15.99 -9.97 49.19
CA ILE A 137 -15.50 -9.95 47.82
C ILE A 137 -16.47 -10.74 46.94
N ILE A 138 -16.70 -10.24 45.73
CA ILE A 138 -17.34 -11.00 44.67
C ILE A 138 -16.30 -11.40 43.63
N ALA A 139 -16.43 -12.61 43.10
CA ALA A 139 -15.70 -13.08 41.93
C ALA A 139 -16.68 -13.36 40.80
N LEU A 140 -16.31 -12.99 39.58
CA LEU A 140 -17.08 -13.20 38.36
C LEU A 140 -16.35 -14.20 37.48
N VAL A 141 -17.13 -15.08 36.83
CA VAL A 141 -16.61 -16.13 35.97
C VAL A 141 -17.54 -16.35 34.78
N ASP A 142 -16.98 -16.62 33.60
CA ASP A 142 -17.77 -17.06 32.44
C ASP A 142 -18.07 -18.58 32.52
N ALA A 143 -19.18 -19.01 31.91
CA ALA A 143 -19.62 -20.41 31.97
C ALA A 143 -18.82 -21.36 31.05
N ASP A 144 -18.00 -20.82 30.15
CA ASP A 144 -17.26 -21.54 29.12
C ASP A 144 -15.78 -21.79 29.50
N ILE A 145 -15.45 -21.66 30.79
CA ILE A 145 -14.12 -21.89 31.32
C ILE A 145 -14.15 -22.84 32.52
N VAL A 146 -13.12 -23.68 32.63
CA VAL A 146 -12.89 -24.55 33.79
C VAL A 146 -11.77 -23.95 34.62
N VAL A 147 -12.10 -23.52 35.84
CA VAL A 147 -11.14 -22.89 36.75
C VAL A 147 -10.22 -23.92 37.41
N HIS A 148 -8.99 -23.51 37.74
CA HIS A 148 -8.09 -24.36 38.51
C HIS A 148 -8.37 -24.24 40.02
N PRO A 149 -7.95 -25.20 40.87
CA PRO A 149 -8.26 -25.18 42.31
C PRO A 149 -7.80 -23.90 43.03
N THR A 150 -6.66 -23.31 42.63
CA THR A 150 -6.15 -22.08 43.27
C THR A 150 -6.71 -20.78 42.67
N TRP A 151 -7.75 -20.84 41.83
CA TRP A 151 -8.18 -19.68 41.01
C TRP A 151 -8.74 -18.56 41.87
N LEU A 152 -9.66 -18.90 42.77
CA LEU A 152 -10.30 -17.92 43.63
C LEU A 152 -9.27 -17.21 44.52
N ARG A 153 -8.40 -17.97 45.18
CA ARG A 153 -7.34 -17.45 46.03
C ARG A 153 -6.41 -16.49 45.29
N ARG A 154 -6.04 -16.80 44.04
CA ARG A 154 -5.16 -15.96 43.21
C ARG A 154 -5.84 -14.68 42.73
N LEU A 155 -7.14 -14.70 42.45
CA LEU A 155 -7.92 -13.50 42.14
C LEU A 155 -8.14 -12.61 43.37
N VAL A 156 -8.32 -13.21 44.54
CA VAL A 156 -8.65 -12.50 45.78
C VAL A 156 -7.42 -11.84 46.39
N ALA A 157 -6.27 -12.52 46.40
CA ALA A 157 -5.08 -12.06 47.11
C ALA A 157 -4.70 -10.60 46.80
N PRO A 158 -4.69 -10.11 45.54
CA PRO A 158 -4.31 -8.74 45.25
C PRO A 158 -5.27 -7.66 45.77
N LEU A 159 -6.49 -8.02 46.19
CA LEU A 159 -7.44 -7.09 46.79
C LEU A 159 -7.13 -6.75 48.26
N SER A 160 -6.11 -7.37 48.87
CA SER A 160 -5.60 -6.92 50.18
C SER A 160 -4.89 -5.55 50.10
N ASP A 161 -4.42 -5.17 48.92
CA ASP A 161 -3.89 -3.83 48.63
C ASP A 161 -5.05 -2.88 48.27
N GLU A 162 -5.31 -1.90 49.13
CA GLU A 162 -6.40 -0.93 48.95
C GLU A 162 -6.28 -0.09 47.67
N ARG A 163 -5.09 -0.03 47.06
CA ARG A 163 -4.87 0.65 45.78
C ARG A 163 -5.44 -0.12 44.60
N VAL A 164 -5.69 -1.42 44.74
CA VAL A 164 -6.33 -2.25 43.69
C VAL A 164 -7.82 -2.15 43.81
N GLY A 165 -8.51 -1.69 42.77
CA GLY A 165 -9.96 -1.64 42.73
C GLY A 165 -10.58 -2.89 42.12
N VAL A 166 -9.90 -3.45 41.11
CA VAL A 166 -10.38 -4.61 40.36
C VAL A 166 -9.20 -5.54 40.10
N VAL A 167 -9.43 -6.84 40.28
CA VAL A 167 -8.48 -7.87 39.85
C VAL A 167 -9.07 -8.60 38.66
N THR A 168 -8.27 -8.81 37.62
CA THR A 168 -8.76 -9.42 36.38
C THR A 168 -7.77 -10.40 35.77
N GLY A 169 -8.30 -11.43 35.15
CA GLY A 169 -7.58 -12.30 34.26
C GLY A 169 -7.62 -11.83 32.81
N ALA A 170 -7.51 -12.78 31.90
CA ALA A 170 -7.74 -12.57 30.47
C ALA A 170 -8.27 -13.85 29.84
N GLN A 171 -8.82 -13.75 28.64
CA GLN A 171 -9.26 -14.91 27.87
C GLN A 171 -8.27 -15.24 26.77
N TRP A 172 -7.99 -16.53 26.60
CA TRP A 172 -7.27 -17.06 25.44
C TRP A 172 -8.10 -18.09 24.70
N PHE A 173 -8.26 -17.92 23.39
CA PHE A 173 -8.85 -18.94 22.53
C PHE A 173 -7.77 -19.85 21.95
N GLU A 174 -7.63 -21.05 22.51
CA GLU A 174 -6.69 -22.05 21.99
C GLU A 174 -7.31 -22.80 20.81
N PRO A 175 -6.70 -22.77 19.62
CA PRO A 175 -7.31 -23.38 18.45
C PRO A 175 -7.07 -24.89 18.46
N GLU A 176 -8.04 -25.72 18.81
CA GLU A 176 -7.82 -27.17 18.91
C GLU A 176 -8.10 -27.96 17.62
N ASP A 177 -8.90 -27.39 16.72
CA ASP A 177 -9.35 -28.01 15.46
C ASP A 177 -8.67 -27.44 14.20
N GLY A 178 -9.15 -27.87 13.03
CA GLY A 178 -8.70 -27.42 11.72
C GLY A 178 -9.57 -26.33 11.05
N ASP A 179 -10.62 -25.84 11.72
CA ASP A 179 -11.54 -24.85 11.14
C ASP A 179 -10.90 -23.46 11.12
N THR A 180 -10.97 -22.79 9.98
CA THR A 180 -10.33 -21.48 9.83
C THR A 180 -10.92 -20.42 10.75
N GLY A 181 -12.21 -20.51 11.14
CA GLY A 181 -12.82 -19.58 12.09
C GLY A 181 -12.18 -19.64 13.48
N THR A 182 -11.89 -20.84 13.97
CA THR A 182 -11.20 -21.10 15.24
C THR A 182 -9.82 -20.45 15.26
N TRP A 183 -9.08 -20.59 14.17
CA TRP A 183 -7.76 -19.98 14.02
C TRP A 183 -7.81 -18.46 13.88
N ILE A 184 -8.73 -17.91 13.07
CA ILE A 184 -8.90 -16.46 12.91
C ILE A 184 -9.27 -15.81 14.25
N ARG A 185 -10.18 -16.43 15.03
CA ARG A 185 -10.54 -15.96 16.38
C ARG A 185 -9.31 -15.92 17.30
N SER A 186 -8.48 -16.96 17.28
CA SER A 186 -7.25 -17.03 18.08
C SER A 186 -6.22 -15.98 17.66
N ILE A 187 -6.00 -15.79 16.35
CA ILE A 187 -5.07 -14.78 15.82
C ILE A 187 -5.51 -13.38 16.22
N TRP A 188 -6.79 -13.05 16.06
CA TRP A 188 -7.34 -11.77 16.50
C TRP A 188 -7.23 -11.58 18.02
N ASN A 189 -7.59 -12.59 18.80
CA ASN A 189 -7.51 -12.56 20.26
C ASN A 189 -6.06 -12.32 20.74
N ALA A 190 -5.05 -12.94 20.12
CA ALA A 190 -3.65 -12.69 20.46
C ALA A 190 -3.25 -11.21 20.27
N GLY A 191 -3.71 -10.59 19.17
CA GLY A 191 -3.50 -9.16 18.93
C GLY A 191 -4.24 -8.27 19.93
N ALA A 192 -5.49 -8.63 20.28
CA ALA A 192 -6.31 -7.88 21.23
C ALA A 192 -5.83 -8.01 22.68
N SER A 193 -5.30 -9.18 23.09
CA SER A 193 -4.82 -9.41 24.45
C SER A 193 -3.72 -8.44 24.87
N VAL A 194 -2.86 -8.01 23.95
CA VAL A 194 -1.75 -7.09 24.24
C VAL A 194 -2.27 -5.75 24.77
N PRO A 195 -3.06 -4.95 24.03
CA PRO A 195 -3.61 -3.70 24.54
C PRO A 195 -4.62 -3.91 25.67
N THR A 196 -5.43 -4.97 25.66
CA THR A 196 -6.39 -5.23 26.75
C THR A 196 -5.69 -5.37 28.10
N ILE A 197 -4.66 -6.24 28.17
CA ILE A 197 -3.89 -6.45 29.41
C ILE A 197 -3.07 -5.21 29.74
N MET A 198 -2.44 -4.58 28.76
CA MET A 198 -1.50 -3.49 29.02
C MET A 198 -2.15 -2.16 29.39
N LEU A 199 -3.38 -1.94 28.95
CA LEU A 199 -4.17 -0.76 29.31
C LEU A 199 -5.10 -1.03 30.51
N GLY A 200 -5.06 -2.23 31.09
CA GLY A 200 -5.87 -2.58 32.27
C GLY A 200 -7.37 -2.62 31.98
N HIS A 201 -7.78 -3.08 30.80
CA HIS A 201 -9.19 -3.32 30.50
C HIS A 201 -9.64 -4.62 31.20
N PRO A 202 -10.59 -4.55 32.16
CA PRO A 202 -11.02 -5.73 32.89
C PRO A 202 -11.85 -6.66 32.00
N TRP A 203 -11.63 -7.96 32.16
CA TRP A 203 -12.48 -9.02 31.63
C TRP A 203 -13.22 -9.69 32.79
N ALA A 204 -14.54 -9.53 32.83
CA ALA A 204 -15.44 -10.03 33.87
C ALA A 204 -15.59 -11.55 33.86
N GLY A 205 -15.20 -12.22 32.77
CA GLY A 205 -15.18 -13.68 32.72
C GLY A 205 -14.15 -14.34 33.64
N SER A 206 -13.26 -13.56 34.25
CA SER A 206 -12.46 -13.99 35.40
C SER A 206 -11.96 -12.75 36.17
N CYS A 207 -12.79 -12.25 37.09
CA CYS A 207 -12.58 -10.95 37.75
C CYS A 207 -12.98 -11.01 39.23
N ALA A 208 -12.43 -10.12 40.06
CA ALA A 208 -12.85 -9.97 41.45
C ALA A 208 -12.87 -8.50 41.91
N LEU A 209 -13.84 -8.17 42.77
CA LEU A 209 -14.05 -6.84 43.35
C LEU A 209 -14.49 -6.95 44.82
N ARG A 210 -14.18 -5.95 45.64
CA ARG A 210 -14.73 -5.85 47.01
C ARG A 210 -16.20 -5.44 46.96
N THR A 211 -17.04 -6.05 47.80
CA THR A 211 -18.47 -5.70 47.91
C THR A 211 -18.66 -4.23 48.28
N ALA A 212 -17.83 -3.70 49.19
CA ALA A 212 -17.82 -2.29 49.54
C ALA A 212 -17.63 -1.35 48.32
N ASP A 213 -16.81 -1.76 47.34
CA ASP A 213 -16.57 -0.97 46.12
C ASP A 213 -17.76 -1.09 45.15
N VAL A 214 -18.37 -2.27 45.06
CA VAL A 214 -19.61 -2.52 44.30
C VAL A 214 -20.75 -1.63 44.81
N ASP A 215 -20.93 -1.58 46.13
CA ASP A 215 -21.97 -0.79 46.79
C ASP A 215 -21.72 0.72 46.65
N THR A 216 -20.49 1.16 46.95
CA THR A 216 -20.11 2.59 46.92
C THR A 216 -20.28 3.17 45.52
N THR A 217 -19.93 2.40 44.48
CA THR A 217 -19.99 2.87 43.08
C THR A 217 -21.30 2.54 42.37
N ARG A 218 -22.22 1.87 43.09
CA ARG A 218 -23.54 1.47 42.57
C ARG A 218 -23.41 0.63 41.30
N LEU A 219 -22.45 -0.28 41.29
CA LEU A 219 -22.12 -1.09 40.11
C LEU A 219 -23.30 -1.96 39.68
N VAL A 220 -24.10 -2.46 40.63
CA VAL A 220 -25.31 -3.26 40.35
C VAL A 220 -26.31 -2.46 39.51
N GLU A 221 -26.59 -1.21 39.86
CA GLU A 221 -27.50 -0.36 39.09
C GLU A 221 -26.94 0.01 37.71
N ARG A 222 -25.61 0.02 37.54
CA ARG A 222 -24.98 0.18 36.22
C ARG A 222 -25.14 -1.08 35.37
N TRP A 223 -24.96 -2.27 35.95
CA TRP A 223 -25.25 -3.53 35.28
C TRP A 223 -26.71 -3.59 34.80
N GLU A 224 -27.66 -3.11 35.60
CA GLU A 224 -29.08 -3.04 35.23
C GLU A 224 -29.42 -2.10 34.07
N ARG A 225 -28.42 -1.39 33.53
CA ARG A 225 -28.53 -0.53 32.35
C ARG A 225 -27.53 -0.90 31.24
N SER A 226 -26.83 -2.02 31.39
CA SER A 226 -25.72 -2.41 30.53
C SER A 226 -25.97 -3.74 29.82
N ILE A 227 -25.50 -3.90 28.58
CA ILE A 227 -25.62 -5.16 27.84
C ILE A 227 -24.54 -6.18 28.25
N ILE A 228 -23.39 -5.68 28.69
CA ILE A 228 -22.27 -6.47 29.20
C ILE A 228 -21.81 -5.97 30.57
N ASP A 229 -21.12 -6.82 31.30
CA ASP A 229 -20.65 -6.61 32.67
C ASP A 229 -19.28 -5.92 32.75
N ASP A 230 -18.40 -6.12 31.75
CA ASP A 230 -17.04 -5.56 31.72
C ASP A 230 -17.01 -4.02 31.73
N GLY A 231 -17.84 -3.39 30.89
CA GLY A 231 -17.84 -1.95 30.69
C GLY A 231 -18.11 -1.16 31.98
N PRO A 232 -19.20 -1.47 32.72
CA PRO A 232 -19.45 -0.90 34.04
C PRO A 232 -18.31 -1.10 35.04
N ILE A 233 -17.67 -2.27 35.06
CA ILE A 233 -16.52 -2.55 35.95
C ILE A 233 -15.34 -1.63 35.61
N ALA A 234 -15.02 -1.48 34.32
CA ALA A 234 -13.95 -0.59 33.86
C ALA A 234 -14.21 0.87 34.26
N ALA A 235 -15.45 1.34 34.08
CA ALA A 235 -15.85 2.69 34.46
C ALA A 235 -15.71 2.92 35.98
N VAL A 236 -16.09 1.94 36.78
CA VAL A 236 -15.99 1.97 38.25
C VAL A 236 -14.54 2.02 38.72
N ALA A 237 -13.65 1.21 38.13
CA ALA A 237 -12.22 1.23 38.46
C ALA A 237 -11.60 2.62 38.19
N HIS A 238 -11.94 3.22 37.04
CA HIS A 238 -11.48 4.55 36.67
C HIS A 238 -12.02 5.66 37.59
N GLU A 239 -13.31 5.59 37.95
CA GLU A 239 -13.95 6.53 38.89
C GLU A 239 -13.30 6.52 40.27
N MET A 240 -13.00 5.33 40.79
CA MET A 240 -12.29 5.17 42.06
C MET A 240 -10.81 5.58 41.99
N LYS A 241 -10.26 5.79 40.79
CA LYS A 241 -8.82 6.02 40.53
C LYS A 241 -7.94 4.93 41.14
N ARG A 242 -8.42 3.68 41.10
CA ARG A 242 -7.72 2.51 41.63
C ARG A 242 -7.23 1.63 40.49
N GLU A 243 -6.20 0.83 40.78
CA GLU A 243 -5.57 -0.05 39.79
C GLU A 243 -6.50 -1.19 39.37
N VAL A 244 -6.54 -1.48 38.07
CA VAL A 244 -7.01 -2.76 37.53
C VAL A 244 -5.81 -3.69 37.42
N ARG A 245 -5.72 -4.67 38.32
CA ARG A 245 -4.55 -5.53 38.44
C ARG A 245 -4.73 -6.83 37.67
N PHE A 246 -3.85 -7.05 36.70
CA PHE A 246 -3.83 -8.29 35.92
C PHE A 246 -3.18 -9.44 36.70
N VAL A 247 -3.88 -10.58 36.76
CA VAL A 247 -3.39 -11.84 37.35
C VAL A 247 -3.14 -12.84 36.24
N PRO A 248 -1.87 -13.17 35.92
CA PRO A 248 -1.53 -14.18 34.91
C PRO A 248 -2.17 -15.54 35.18
N ASP A 249 -2.44 -15.85 36.45
CA ASP A 249 -3.10 -17.07 36.83
C ASP A 249 -4.55 -17.17 36.35
N ALA A 250 -5.20 -16.04 36.22
CA ALA A 250 -6.55 -15.96 35.69
C ALA A 250 -6.57 -15.80 34.15
N TRP A 251 -5.47 -16.09 33.44
CA TRP A 251 -5.49 -16.13 31.98
C TRP A 251 -6.10 -17.45 31.49
N MET A 252 -7.43 -17.46 31.36
CA MET A 252 -8.26 -18.63 31.15
C MET A 252 -8.23 -19.10 29.69
N ILE A 253 -8.05 -20.42 29.51
CA ILE A 253 -8.01 -21.06 28.19
C ILE A 253 -9.41 -21.55 27.82
N ASN A 254 -9.94 -21.01 26.73
CA ASN A 254 -11.16 -21.46 26.07
C ASN A 254 -10.79 -22.29 24.82
N ARG A 255 -11.38 -23.48 24.69
CA ARG A 255 -11.13 -24.46 23.61
C ARG A 255 -12.31 -24.62 22.66
N GLU A 256 -13.28 -23.73 22.74
CA GLU A 256 -14.52 -23.84 21.99
C GLU A 256 -14.25 -23.75 20.47
N HIS A 257 -15.04 -24.49 19.69
CA HIS A 257 -15.03 -24.39 18.24
C HIS A 257 -15.64 -23.06 17.76
N CYS A 258 -14.98 -22.39 16.82
CA CYS A 258 -15.53 -21.22 16.13
C CYS A 258 -15.59 -21.49 14.63
N SER A 259 -16.79 -21.64 14.07
CA SER A 259 -16.90 -21.92 12.63
C SER A 259 -16.53 -20.69 11.78
N ARG A 260 -16.01 -20.92 10.57
CA ARG A 260 -15.78 -19.87 9.56
C ARG A 260 -16.99 -18.96 9.28
N LYS A 261 -18.23 -19.45 9.44
CA LYS A 261 -19.45 -18.65 9.26
C LYS A 261 -19.72 -17.72 10.44
N PHE A 262 -19.19 -18.08 11.61
CA PHE A 262 -19.46 -17.42 12.89
C PHE A 262 -18.43 -16.35 13.24
N VAL A 263 -17.19 -16.46 12.74
CA VAL A 263 -16.08 -15.60 13.15
C VAL A 263 -16.33 -14.11 12.89
N VAL A 264 -16.92 -13.74 11.76
CA VAL A 264 -17.22 -12.32 11.44
C VAL A 264 -18.31 -11.77 12.37
N PRO A 265 -19.49 -12.40 12.52
CA PRO A 265 -20.46 -11.99 13.54
C PRO A 265 -19.87 -11.91 14.95
N TYR A 266 -19.01 -12.85 15.34
CA TYR A 266 -18.36 -12.83 16.64
C TYR A 266 -17.44 -11.62 16.83
N LEU A 267 -16.50 -11.37 15.92
CA LEU A 267 -15.59 -10.21 15.98
C LEU A 267 -16.36 -8.88 15.97
N THR A 268 -17.37 -8.76 15.10
CA THR A 268 -18.22 -7.57 15.04
C THR A 268 -18.95 -7.33 16.35
N ARG A 269 -19.42 -8.40 17.03
CA ARG A 269 -20.05 -8.28 18.35
C ARG A 269 -19.07 -7.82 19.41
N MET A 270 -17.88 -8.41 19.48
CA MET A 270 -16.82 -8.00 20.43
C MET A 270 -16.46 -6.52 20.23
N LEU A 271 -16.26 -6.10 18.98
CA LEU A 271 -15.94 -4.70 18.66
C LEU A 271 -17.13 -3.75 18.88
N THR A 272 -18.37 -4.24 18.84
CA THR A 272 -19.55 -3.46 19.24
C THR A 272 -19.53 -3.16 20.74
N TRP A 273 -19.01 -4.07 21.57
CA TRP A 273 -18.81 -3.82 23.00
C TRP A 273 -17.74 -2.75 23.22
N SER A 274 -16.59 -2.89 22.58
CA SER A 274 -15.54 -1.86 22.64
C SER A 274 -16.09 -0.50 22.19
N ARG A 275 -16.90 -0.43 21.13
CA ARG A 275 -17.55 0.81 20.70
C ARG A 275 -18.43 1.46 21.76
N LEU A 276 -19.17 0.66 22.53
CA LEU A 276 -20.12 1.16 23.52
C LEU A 276 -19.45 1.55 24.83
N TYR A 277 -18.38 0.87 25.21
CA TYR A 277 -17.83 0.93 26.57
C TYR A 277 -16.37 1.41 26.65
N GLU A 278 -15.63 1.44 25.54
CA GLU A 278 -14.23 1.84 25.53
C GLU A 278 -14.03 3.16 24.78
N SER A 279 -13.41 4.14 25.44
CA SER A 279 -13.04 5.42 24.81
C SER A 279 -11.94 5.27 23.75
N THR A 280 -11.19 4.17 23.78
CA THR A 280 -10.11 3.83 22.85
C THR A 280 -10.60 3.26 21.52
N TYR A 281 -11.90 2.99 21.37
CA TYR A 281 -12.44 2.39 20.15
C TYR A 281 -12.09 3.12 18.83
N PRO A 282 -12.06 4.47 18.76
CA PRO A 282 -11.60 5.17 17.55
C PRO A 282 -10.17 4.83 17.15
N ILE A 283 -9.29 4.57 18.12
CA ILE A 283 -7.91 4.13 17.88
C ILE A 283 -7.91 2.72 17.28
N THR A 284 -8.77 1.83 17.77
CA THR A 284 -8.96 0.47 17.20
C THR A 284 -9.38 0.54 15.72
N VAL A 285 -10.34 1.41 15.38
CA VAL A 285 -10.77 1.61 13.98
C VAL A 285 -9.64 2.19 13.14
N GLY A 286 -8.96 3.23 13.63
CA GLY A 286 -7.83 3.85 12.94
C GLY A 286 -6.68 2.88 12.70
N HIS A 287 -6.34 2.05 13.68
CA HIS A 287 -5.35 0.98 13.54
C HIS A 287 -5.76 -0.03 12.48
N ALA A 288 -7.01 -0.51 12.50
CA ALA A 288 -7.49 -1.51 11.55
C ALA A 288 -7.50 -1.00 10.10
N VAL A 289 -8.06 0.19 9.88
CA VAL A 289 -8.14 0.81 8.54
C VAL A 289 -6.78 1.28 8.06
N GLY A 290 -6.00 1.91 8.93
CA GLY A 290 -4.64 2.37 8.62
C GLY A 290 -3.73 1.23 8.20
N THR A 291 -3.81 0.08 8.89
CA THR A 291 -3.07 -1.13 8.49
C THR A 291 -3.43 -1.55 7.06
N LEU A 292 -4.72 -1.67 6.73
CA LEU A 292 -5.13 -2.05 5.37
C LEU A 292 -4.68 -1.05 4.30
N ALA A 293 -4.75 0.25 4.61
CA ALA A 293 -4.31 1.30 3.69
C ALA A 293 -2.81 1.20 3.39
N LEU A 294 -1.98 1.02 4.43
CA LEU A 294 -0.54 0.84 4.29
C LEU A 294 -0.17 -0.39 3.46
N TRP A 295 -0.90 -1.50 3.67
CA TRP A 295 -0.78 -2.70 2.86
C TRP A 295 -1.15 -2.47 1.39
N GLY A 296 -2.22 -1.73 1.13
CA GLY A 296 -2.60 -1.32 -0.23
C GLY A 296 -1.50 -0.50 -0.92
N ILE A 297 -0.87 0.43 -0.20
CA ILE A 297 0.24 1.24 -0.73
C ILE A 297 1.48 0.38 -1.02
N ALA A 298 1.82 -0.57 -0.13
CA ALA A 298 2.95 -1.48 -0.33
C ALA A 298 2.75 -2.36 -1.57
N TRP A 299 1.57 -2.98 -1.72
CA TRP A 299 1.25 -3.78 -2.90
C TRP A 299 1.22 -2.96 -4.19
N TYR A 300 0.69 -1.75 -4.15
CA TYR A 300 0.75 -0.82 -5.28
C TYR A 300 2.20 -0.50 -5.66
N THR A 301 3.09 -0.35 -4.67
CA THR A 301 4.51 -0.09 -4.89
C THR A 301 5.22 -1.29 -5.54
N VAL A 302 4.95 -2.51 -5.05
CA VAL A 302 5.45 -3.76 -5.65
C VAL A 302 4.98 -3.89 -7.09
N TRP A 303 3.69 -3.71 -7.33
CA TRP A 303 3.11 -3.78 -8.66
C TRP A 303 3.74 -2.73 -9.60
N ARG A 304 3.89 -1.49 -9.15
CA ARG A 304 4.55 -0.43 -9.93
C ARG A 304 5.98 -0.82 -10.27
N GLY A 305 6.72 -1.45 -9.35
CA GLY A 305 8.06 -1.96 -9.61
C GLY A 305 8.07 -3.09 -10.66
N LEU A 306 7.12 -4.03 -10.59
CA LEU A 306 6.97 -5.09 -11.58
C LEU A 306 6.69 -4.54 -12.99
N VAL A 307 5.81 -3.54 -13.08
CA VAL A 307 5.45 -2.89 -14.35
C VAL A 307 6.63 -2.11 -14.93
N LEU A 308 7.40 -1.42 -14.10
CA LEU A 308 8.54 -0.61 -14.54
C LEU A 308 9.85 -1.41 -14.73
N GLY A 309 9.87 -2.69 -14.36
CA GLY A 309 11.12 -3.46 -14.26
C GLY A 309 12.06 -2.96 -13.16
N ASP A 310 11.58 -2.12 -12.23
CA ASP A 310 12.38 -1.51 -11.17
C ASP A 310 12.41 -2.42 -9.94
N VAL A 311 13.49 -3.22 -9.85
CA VAL A 311 13.75 -4.12 -8.72
C VAL A 311 13.83 -3.36 -7.39
N SER A 312 14.36 -2.13 -7.38
CA SER A 312 14.46 -1.34 -6.16
C SER A 312 13.07 -0.99 -5.63
N LEU A 313 12.15 -0.63 -6.52
CA LEU A 313 10.77 -0.34 -6.16
C LEU A 313 10.00 -1.59 -5.70
N ILE A 314 10.25 -2.74 -6.33
CA ILE A 314 9.72 -4.05 -5.88
C ILE A 314 10.17 -4.31 -4.44
N LEU A 315 11.48 -4.26 -4.17
CA LEU A 315 12.04 -4.51 -2.85
C LEU A 315 11.55 -3.49 -1.81
N PHE A 316 11.41 -2.23 -2.21
CA PHE A 316 10.92 -1.14 -1.36
C PHE A 316 9.48 -1.36 -0.88
N GLY A 317 8.61 -1.92 -1.73
CA GLY A 317 7.26 -2.33 -1.31
C GLY A 317 7.24 -3.66 -0.55
N LEU A 318 8.01 -4.65 -1.01
CA LEU A 318 7.91 -6.03 -0.54
C LEU A 318 8.56 -6.27 0.83
N LEU A 319 9.75 -5.70 1.09
CA LEU A 319 10.48 -5.96 2.33
C LEU A 319 9.75 -5.46 3.60
N PRO A 320 9.21 -4.23 3.64
CA PRO A 320 8.47 -3.74 4.81
C PRO A 320 7.17 -4.51 5.04
N ALA A 321 6.49 -4.88 3.95
CA ALA A 321 5.30 -5.72 3.98
C ALA A 321 5.62 -7.10 4.59
N LEU A 322 6.67 -7.77 4.10
CA LEU A 322 7.11 -9.06 4.63
C LEU A 322 7.53 -8.95 6.10
N LEU A 323 8.28 -7.91 6.47
CA LEU A 323 8.69 -7.64 7.85
C LEU A 323 7.48 -7.50 8.79
N PHE A 324 6.44 -6.78 8.36
CA PHE A 324 5.20 -6.65 9.12
C PHE A 324 4.53 -8.01 9.34
N TRP A 325 4.41 -8.85 8.30
CA TRP A 325 3.80 -10.18 8.47
C TRP A 325 4.62 -11.11 9.36
N ILE A 326 5.95 -11.07 9.24
CA ILE A 326 6.84 -11.82 10.11
C ILE A 326 6.66 -11.37 11.56
N ALA A 327 6.59 -10.06 11.80
CA ALA A 327 6.34 -9.51 13.13
C ALA A 327 4.98 -9.94 13.69
N ALA A 328 3.91 -9.92 12.88
CA ALA A 328 2.57 -10.33 13.31
C ALA A 328 2.50 -11.83 13.62
N ALA A 329 3.13 -12.67 12.79
CA ALA A 329 3.24 -14.11 13.04
C ALA A 329 4.06 -14.39 14.31
N ALA A 330 5.21 -13.74 14.46
CA ALA A 330 6.04 -13.85 15.66
C ALA A 330 5.26 -13.40 16.91
N ALA A 331 4.51 -12.31 16.84
CA ALA A 331 3.68 -11.80 17.92
C ALA A 331 2.67 -12.85 18.39
N PHE A 332 1.93 -13.47 17.47
CA PHE A 332 1.00 -14.56 17.81
C PHE A 332 1.71 -15.70 18.56
N TRP A 333 2.83 -16.18 18.04
CA TRP A 333 3.57 -17.30 18.65
C TRP A 333 4.18 -16.94 20.01
N LEU A 334 4.63 -15.70 20.17
CA LEU A 334 5.17 -15.19 21.42
C LEU A 334 4.09 -15.04 22.49
N VAL A 335 2.92 -14.45 22.17
CA VAL A 335 1.77 -14.34 23.08
C VAL A 335 1.31 -15.73 23.51
N ARG A 336 1.09 -16.65 22.56
CA ARG A 336 0.76 -18.04 22.86
C ARG A 336 1.85 -18.73 23.69
N GLY A 337 3.13 -18.40 23.44
CA GLY A 337 4.27 -18.90 24.19
C GLY A 337 4.28 -18.43 25.64
N VAL A 338 3.90 -17.17 25.91
CA VAL A 338 3.73 -16.63 27.26
C VAL A 338 2.63 -17.38 28.00
N LEU A 339 1.42 -17.45 27.41
CA LEU A 339 0.30 -18.20 27.97
C LEU A 339 0.67 -19.66 28.25
N ARG A 340 1.29 -20.36 27.29
CA ARG A 340 1.66 -21.77 27.44
C ARG A 340 2.62 -21.99 28.62
N ARG A 341 3.51 -21.03 28.91
CA ARG A 341 4.40 -21.11 30.08
C ARG A 341 3.60 -20.96 31.38
N GLU A 342 2.63 -20.06 31.43
CA GLU A 342 1.75 -19.92 32.60
C GLU A 342 0.84 -21.13 32.80
N ALA A 343 0.23 -21.65 31.72
CA ALA A 343 -0.62 -22.83 31.77
C ALA A 343 0.13 -24.08 32.28
N ARG A 344 1.38 -24.27 31.83
CA ARG A 344 2.24 -25.39 32.28
C ARG A 344 2.56 -25.36 33.77
N ARG A 345 2.58 -24.18 34.40
CA ARG A 345 2.82 -24.07 35.85
C ARG A 345 1.66 -24.63 36.68
N ARG A 346 0.51 -24.91 36.08
CA ARG A 346 -0.67 -25.49 36.73
C ARG A 346 -1.11 -26.81 36.12
N ASP A 347 -0.17 -27.49 35.48
CA ASP A 347 -0.42 -28.78 34.83
C ASP A 347 -1.53 -28.74 33.75
N ILE A 348 -1.83 -27.54 33.23
CA ILE A 348 -2.79 -27.39 32.13
C ILE A 348 -2.06 -27.73 30.83
N VAL A 349 -2.52 -28.80 30.19
CA VAL A 349 -1.94 -29.27 28.93
C VAL A 349 -2.41 -28.39 27.77
N VAL A 350 -1.45 -27.68 27.16
CA VAL A 350 -1.64 -26.95 25.91
C VAL A 350 -0.83 -27.64 24.81
N ARG A 351 -1.55 -28.18 23.80
CA ARG A 351 -1.00 -28.97 22.69
C ARG A 351 0.16 -28.24 22.00
N ARG A 352 1.25 -28.94 21.71
CA ARG A 352 2.34 -28.37 20.90
C ARG A 352 1.84 -28.24 19.45
N LYS A 353 2.10 -27.08 18.82
CA LYS A 353 1.77 -26.84 17.43
C LYS A 353 2.91 -27.26 16.52
N GLY A 354 2.57 -27.86 15.39
CA GLY A 354 3.51 -28.35 14.38
C GLY A 354 3.79 -27.33 13.29
N PHE A 355 4.56 -27.73 12.28
CA PHE A 355 4.91 -26.89 11.14
C PHE A 355 3.67 -26.43 10.35
N LEU A 356 2.70 -27.31 10.12
CA LEU A 356 1.46 -26.96 9.41
C LEU A 356 0.63 -25.89 10.12
N ASP A 357 0.67 -25.87 11.45
CA ASP A 357 0.01 -24.83 12.25
C ASP A 357 0.73 -23.47 12.09
N MET A 358 2.06 -23.48 11.98
CA MET A 358 2.86 -22.29 11.68
C MET A 358 2.50 -21.71 10.31
N VAL A 359 2.44 -22.56 9.29
CA VAL A 359 2.01 -22.16 7.94
C VAL A 359 0.57 -21.61 7.98
N ARG A 360 -0.33 -22.26 8.72
CA ARG A 360 -1.72 -21.82 8.85
C ARG A 360 -1.84 -20.40 9.43
N VAL A 361 -1.05 -20.06 10.45
CA VAL A 361 -1.03 -18.69 11.01
C VAL A 361 -0.58 -17.67 9.96
N VAL A 362 0.50 -17.96 9.21
CA VAL A 362 1.00 -17.07 8.15
C VAL A 362 -0.05 -16.83 7.07
N VAL A 363 -0.75 -17.89 6.64
CA VAL A 363 -1.80 -17.81 5.60
C VAL A 363 -3.05 -17.08 6.09
N LEU A 364 -3.46 -17.27 7.34
CA LEU A 364 -4.69 -16.70 7.88
C LEU A 364 -4.54 -15.28 8.44
N LEU A 365 -3.31 -14.80 8.65
CA LEU A 365 -3.04 -13.45 9.13
C LEU A 365 -3.65 -12.36 8.22
N PRO A 366 -3.40 -12.32 6.90
CA PRO A 366 -4.01 -11.33 6.02
C PRO A 366 -5.53 -11.33 6.08
N VAL A 367 -6.14 -12.53 6.08
CA VAL A 367 -7.59 -12.70 6.19
C VAL A 367 -8.12 -12.17 7.53
N THR A 368 -7.39 -12.41 8.62
CA THR A 368 -7.75 -11.93 9.96
C THR A 368 -7.74 -10.40 10.03
N TYR A 369 -6.74 -9.74 9.42
CA TYR A 369 -6.69 -8.27 9.36
C TYR A 369 -7.82 -7.67 8.51
N LEU A 370 -8.19 -8.30 7.40
CA LEU A 370 -9.35 -7.90 6.59
C LEU A 370 -10.65 -8.00 7.39
N ILE A 371 -10.87 -9.14 8.07
CA ILE A 371 -12.04 -9.33 8.92
C ILE A 371 -12.05 -8.34 10.07
N TYR A 372 -10.90 -8.11 10.73
CA TYR A 372 -10.78 -7.16 11.82
C TYR A 372 -11.14 -5.73 11.38
N ALA A 373 -10.64 -5.27 10.24
CA ALA A 373 -10.99 -3.95 9.71
C ALA A 373 -12.46 -3.85 9.30
N TRP A 374 -12.98 -4.86 8.61
CA TRP A 374 -14.40 -4.93 8.28
C TRP A 374 -15.28 -4.90 9.54
N SER A 375 -15.00 -5.74 10.53
CA SER A 375 -15.76 -5.82 11.77
C SER A 375 -15.66 -4.53 12.60
N SER A 376 -14.52 -3.84 12.58
CA SER A 376 -14.34 -2.54 13.25
C SER A 376 -15.19 -1.45 12.59
N LEU A 377 -15.27 -1.43 11.25
CA LEU A 377 -16.14 -0.50 10.53
C LEU A 377 -17.62 -0.86 10.70
N ALA A 378 -17.97 -2.14 10.57
CA ALA A 378 -19.33 -2.63 10.71
C ALA A 378 -19.91 -2.32 12.09
N ALA A 379 -19.12 -2.53 13.15
CA ALA A 379 -19.51 -2.28 14.53
C ALA A 379 -19.96 -0.83 14.78
N LEU A 380 -19.45 0.18 14.06
CA LEU A 380 -19.91 1.58 14.12
C LEU A 380 -21.41 1.74 13.82
N THR A 381 -21.98 0.81 13.06
CA THR A 381 -23.35 0.92 12.55
C THR A 381 -24.32 -0.10 13.17
N VAL A 382 -23.82 -0.95 14.07
CA VAL A 382 -24.64 -1.97 14.75
C VAL A 382 -25.62 -1.30 15.69
N ARG A 383 -26.91 -1.52 15.44
CA ARG A 383 -28.02 -1.07 16.32
C ARG A 383 -28.80 -2.21 16.93
N ARG A 384 -28.72 -3.43 16.39
CA ARG A 384 -29.36 -4.59 17.00
C ARG A 384 -28.44 -5.81 17.02
N VAL A 385 -28.51 -6.55 18.12
CA VAL A 385 -27.75 -7.77 18.35
C VAL A 385 -28.74 -8.86 18.78
N LEU A 386 -28.84 -9.91 17.97
CA LEU A 386 -29.53 -11.14 18.32
C LEU A 386 -28.50 -12.14 18.83
N TRP A 387 -28.67 -12.63 20.05
CA TRP A 387 -27.79 -13.62 20.64
C TRP A 387 -28.57 -14.67 21.42
N ARG A 388 -28.32 -15.95 21.09
CA ARG A 388 -28.92 -17.11 21.77
C ARG A 388 -30.46 -17.00 21.96
N GLY A 389 -31.18 -16.35 21.03
CA GLY A 389 -32.65 -16.16 21.11
C GLY A 389 -33.12 -14.85 21.76
N VAL A 390 -32.24 -13.88 21.98
CA VAL A 390 -32.57 -12.58 22.60
C VAL A 390 -32.11 -11.46 21.69
N GLU A 391 -33.01 -10.54 21.38
CA GLU A 391 -32.70 -9.34 20.58
C GLU A 391 -32.55 -8.13 21.50
N TYR A 392 -31.42 -7.43 21.34
CA TYR A 392 -31.16 -6.15 21.98
C TYR A 392 -31.08 -5.05 20.92
N ARG A 393 -31.72 -3.92 21.21
CA ARG A 393 -31.54 -2.66 20.50
C ARG A 393 -30.59 -1.74 21.27
N LEU A 394 -29.70 -1.07 20.55
CA LEU A 394 -28.65 -0.20 21.05
C LEU A 394 -28.92 1.21 20.52
N ASP A 395 -29.54 2.07 21.34
CA ASP A 395 -29.92 3.43 20.96
C ASP A 395 -29.23 4.45 21.88
N GLY A 396 -28.25 5.20 21.35
CA GLY A 396 -27.62 6.32 22.09
C GLY A 396 -26.95 5.92 23.41
N GLY A 397 -26.39 4.71 23.51
CA GLY A 397 -25.80 4.17 24.74
C GLY A 397 -26.81 3.49 25.67
N VAL A 398 -28.11 3.54 25.35
CA VAL A 398 -29.16 2.81 26.08
C VAL A 398 -29.37 1.44 25.45
N VAL A 399 -29.41 0.42 26.30
CA VAL A 399 -29.70 -0.95 25.91
C VAL A 399 -31.17 -1.23 26.15
N ARG A 400 -31.86 -1.77 25.15
CA ARG A 400 -33.24 -2.25 25.31
C ARG A 400 -33.40 -3.65 24.72
N MET A 401 -33.78 -4.60 25.55
CA MET A 401 -34.22 -5.92 25.09
C MET A 401 -35.56 -5.76 24.37
N THR A 402 -35.59 -6.08 23.07
CA THR A 402 -36.78 -5.96 22.21
C THR A 402 -37.48 -7.29 21.97
N HIS A 403 -36.74 -8.39 22.08
CA HIS A 403 -37.28 -9.74 21.93
C HIS A 403 -36.57 -10.70 22.88
N TYR A 404 -37.32 -11.66 23.42
CA TYR A 404 -36.81 -12.69 24.31
C TYR A 404 -37.50 -14.02 24.02
N GLU A 405 -36.70 -15.06 23.84
CA GLU A 405 -37.13 -16.45 23.87
C GLU A 405 -36.31 -17.23 24.90
N PRO A 406 -36.86 -18.23 25.60
CA PRO A 406 -36.06 -19.15 26.39
C PRO A 406 -35.03 -19.88 25.51
N TYR A 407 -33.82 -20.12 26.03
CA TYR A 407 -32.81 -20.85 25.27
C TYR A 407 -33.29 -22.26 24.92
N ARG A 408 -33.11 -22.66 23.66
CA ARG A 408 -33.35 -24.02 23.18
C ARG A 408 -32.07 -24.55 22.57
N ALA A 409 -31.69 -25.77 22.93
CA ALA A 409 -30.53 -26.42 22.34
C ALA A 409 -30.73 -26.56 20.82
N ALA A 410 -29.65 -26.34 20.06
CA ALA A 410 -29.67 -26.57 18.62
C ALA A 410 -29.90 -28.07 18.34
N PRO A 411 -30.52 -28.43 17.20
CA PRO A 411 -30.68 -29.83 16.81
C PRO A 411 -29.33 -30.58 16.77
N PRO A 412 -29.31 -31.89 17.07
CA PRO A 412 -28.11 -32.71 16.96
C PRO A 412 -27.49 -32.61 15.55
N GLY A 413 -26.18 -32.35 15.47
CA GLY A 413 -25.44 -32.20 14.20
C GLY A 413 -25.04 -30.77 13.83
N THR A 414 -25.52 -29.76 14.57
CA THR A 414 -25.06 -28.37 14.41
C THR A 414 -23.68 -28.22 15.04
N ARG A 415 -22.61 -28.09 14.24
CA ARG A 415 -21.21 -28.02 14.75
C ARG A 415 -20.87 -26.76 15.55
N SER A 416 -21.76 -25.77 15.64
CA SER A 416 -21.54 -24.56 16.44
C SER A 416 -22.18 -24.75 17.82
N SER A 417 -21.37 -24.90 18.87
CA SER A 417 -21.82 -24.94 20.29
C SER A 417 -22.51 -23.65 20.71
N VAL A 418 -22.23 -22.56 20.01
CA VAL A 418 -22.84 -21.24 20.19
C VAL A 418 -23.78 -20.95 19.03
N GLY A 419 -25.05 -20.66 19.32
CA GLY A 419 -25.98 -20.18 18.30
C GLY A 419 -25.39 -18.96 17.58
N THR A 420 -25.52 -18.89 16.26
CA THR A 420 -24.93 -17.79 15.46
C THR A 420 -25.53 -16.45 15.90
N PRO A 421 -24.71 -15.43 16.28
CA PRO A 421 -25.22 -14.11 16.55
C PRO A 421 -25.67 -13.53 15.21
N THR A 422 -26.90 -13.05 15.15
CA THR A 422 -27.35 -12.26 14.01
C THR A 422 -27.21 -10.80 14.38
N ILE A 423 -26.45 -10.05 13.59
CA ILE A 423 -26.22 -8.63 13.82
C ILE A 423 -26.92 -7.86 12.72
N HIS A 424 -27.77 -6.91 13.10
CA HIS A 424 -28.44 -6.04 12.14
C HIS A 424 -27.73 -4.69 12.10
N LEU A 425 -27.09 -4.42 10.97
CA LEU A 425 -26.52 -3.12 10.64
C LEU A 425 -27.65 -2.13 10.36
N SER A 426 -27.47 -0.88 10.80
CA SER A 426 -28.38 0.21 10.46
C SER A 426 -28.52 0.35 8.94
N GLN A 427 -29.75 0.48 8.41
CA GLN A 427 -29.98 0.82 6.99
C GLN A 427 -29.66 2.30 6.67
N ASP A 428 -29.21 3.09 7.65
CA ASP A 428 -28.82 4.48 7.45
C ASP A 428 -27.66 4.64 6.46
N ARG A 429 -27.64 5.80 5.80
CA ARG A 429 -26.66 6.23 4.79
C ARG A 429 -25.19 6.04 5.22
N PHE A 430 -24.89 5.99 6.52
CA PHE A 430 -23.56 5.70 7.05
C PHE A 430 -23.11 4.24 6.95
N ALA A 431 -24.01 3.25 7.01
CA ALA A 431 -23.65 1.86 6.68
C ALA A 431 -23.33 1.73 5.20
N ARG A 432 -24.03 2.47 4.34
CA ARG A 432 -23.65 2.67 2.92
C ARG A 432 -22.36 3.46 2.75
N ALA A 433 -21.94 4.28 3.72
CA ALA A 433 -20.66 4.97 3.71
C ALA A 433 -19.51 4.13 4.31
N GLY A 434 -19.76 3.20 5.23
CA GLY A 434 -18.76 2.26 5.76
C GLY A 434 -18.55 1.07 4.81
N VAL A 435 -19.64 0.51 4.29
CA VAL A 435 -19.65 -0.30 3.06
C VAL A 435 -19.06 0.55 1.95
N GLY A 436 -19.44 1.82 1.83
CA GLY A 436 -18.89 2.75 0.85
C GLY A 436 -17.40 2.99 1.00
N VAL A 437 -16.82 3.04 2.20
CA VAL A 437 -15.37 3.22 2.47
C VAL A 437 -14.63 1.90 2.34
N PHE A 438 -15.26 0.77 2.67
CA PHE A 438 -14.72 -0.56 2.38
C PHE A 438 -14.74 -0.84 0.88
N PHE A 439 -15.84 -0.55 0.19
CA PHE A 439 -15.99 -0.61 -1.26
C PHE A 439 -15.32 0.55 -1.96
N LEU A 440 -14.96 1.65 -1.30
CA LEU A 440 -14.09 2.72 -1.83
C LEU A 440 -12.64 2.37 -1.55
N GLY A 441 -12.30 1.63 -0.49
CA GLY A 441 -10.96 1.08 -0.27
C GLY A 441 -10.71 -0.09 -1.22
N LEU A 442 -11.71 -0.96 -1.38
CA LEU A 442 -11.76 -2.03 -2.35
C LEU A 442 -11.97 -1.48 -3.76
N ALA A 443 -12.73 -0.41 -4.00
CA ALA A 443 -12.77 0.27 -5.30
C ALA A 443 -11.53 1.10 -5.51
N ILE A 444 -10.88 1.71 -4.54
CA ILE A 444 -9.55 2.30 -4.73
C ILE A 444 -8.58 1.18 -5.05
N GLN A 445 -8.66 0.01 -4.41
CA GLN A 445 -7.83 -1.14 -4.78
C GLN A 445 -8.19 -1.72 -6.15
N LEU A 446 -9.49 -1.85 -6.47
CA LEU A 446 -10.07 -2.36 -7.71
C LEU A 446 -10.01 -1.34 -8.84
N THR A 447 -9.87 -0.05 -8.54
CA THR A 447 -9.69 1.10 -9.44
C THR A 447 -8.21 1.34 -9.60
N LEU A 448 -7.38 1.14 -8.57
CA LEU A 448 -5.95 0.96 -8.76
C LEU A 448 -5.73 -0.26 -9.65
N LEU A 449 -6.42 -1.39 -9.42
CA LEU A 449 -6.47 -2.62 -10.25
C LEU A 449 -7.15 -2.41 -11.61
N SER A 450 -8.17 -1.56 -11.75
CA SER A 450 -8.79 -1.27 -13.04
C SER A 450 -7.98 -0.23 -13.80
N GLN A 451 -7.22 0.62 -13.10
CA GLN A 451 -6.06 1.34 -13.61
C GLN A 451 -4.90 0.37 -13.92
N MET A 452 -4.83 -0.83 -13.30
CA MET A 452 -3.95 -1.94 -13.72
C MET A 452 -4.44 -2.61 -15.02
N THR A 453 -5.69 -2.41 -15.45
CA THR A 453 -6.20 -2.92 -16.75
C THR A 453 -6.42 -1.82 -17.80
N TRP A 454 -6.65 -0.57 -17.39
CA TRP A 454 -7.16 0.51 -18.27
C TRP A 454 -6.77 1.93 -17.80
N SER A 455 -5.66 2.12 -17.09
CA SER A 455 -5.08 3.49 -17.02
C SER A 455 -4.31 3.75 -18.32
N PRO A 456 -4.18 5.02 -18.75
CA PRO A 456 -3.43 5.43 -19.94
C PRO A 456 -1.91 5.22 -19.77
N ARG A 457 -1.50 4.07 -19.22
CA ARG A 457 -0.14 3.66 -18.87
C ARG A 457 0.24 2.28 -19.43
N TYR A 458 -0.55 1.72 -20.34
CA TYR A 458 0.06 1.10 -21.53
C TYR A 458 1.00 2.09 -22.25
N ALA A 459 0.79 3.40 -22.04
CA ALA A 459 1.76 4.45 -22.33
C ALA A 459 3.07 4.40 -21.50
N ALA A 460 3.21 3.61 -20.44
CA ALA A 460 4.50 3.46 -19.77
C ALA A 460 5.52 2.66 -20.61
N VAL A 461 5.07 1.95 -21.65
CA VAL A 461 5.93 1.43 -22.72
C VAL A 461 6.65 2.59 -23.44
N ILE A 462 6.12 3.81 -23.36
CA ILE A 462 6.42 4.92 -24.25
C ILE A 462 6.44 6.26 -23.43
N ALA A 463 6.95 6.27 -22.19
CA ALA A 463 7.28 7.52 -21.47
C ALA A 463 8.75 7.50 -21.00
N PRO A 464 9.46 8.64 -20.95
CA PRO A 464 10.86 8.67 -20.57
C PRO A 464 11.07 8.28 -19.11
N SER A 465 12.08 7.45 -18.85
CA SER A 465 12.60 7.21 -17.50
C SER A 465 13.10 8.52 -16.90
N GLN A 466 12.42 9.06 -15.88
CA GLN A 466 13.06 10.04 -15.00
C GLN A 466 14.19 9.34 -14.26
N LEU A 467 15.43 9.57 -14.71
CA LEU A 467 16.64 9.11 -14.05
C LEU A 467 17.13 10.15 -13.05
N ASN A 468 17.49 9.62 -11.89
CA ASN A 468 18.29 10.27 -10.86
C ASN A 468 19.47 11.00 -11.49
N HIS A 469 19.58 12.30 -11.20
CA HIS A 469 20.83 13.02 -11.30
C HIS A 469 21.86 12.35 -10.38
N GLN A 470 22.90 11.74 -10.94
CA GLN A 470 24.26 11.83 -10.41
C GLN A 470 25.27 11.22 -11.38
N HIS A 471 26.34 11.98 -11.61
CA HIS A 471 27.54 11.68 -12.40
C HIS A 471 27.46 11.90 -13.90
N TYR A 472 27.70 13.15 -14.32
CA TYR A 472 28.77 13.49 -15.25
C TYR A 472 29.02 15.00 -15.15
N THR A 473 30.06 15.39 -14.40
CA THR A 473 30.66 16.72 -14.51
C THR A 473 32.17 16.58 -14.49
N SER A 474 32.80 17.51 -15.21
CA SER A 474 34.24 17.80 -15.32
C SER A 474 35.01 17.04 -16.41
N ALA A 475 35.31 17.76 -17.49
CA ALA A 475 36.70 18.02 -17.87
C ALA A 475 36.77 19.12 -18.96
N VAL A 476 36.60 20.40 -18.58
CA VAL A 476 37.28 21.50 -19.26
C VAL A 476 37.77 22.46 -18.17
N ARG A 477 39.08 22.58 -18.05
CA ARG A 477 39.76 23.61 -17.27
C ARG A 477 39.87 24.86 -18.13
N ASP A 478 39.63 26.02 -17.54
CA ASP A 478 40.25 27.27 -17.99
C ASP A 478 40.63 28.13 -16.76
N PRO A 479 41.80 28.79 -16.71
CA PRO A 479 42.23 29.58 -15.56
C PRO A 479 42.13 31.11 -15.79
N GLY A 480 41.55 31.82 -14.81
CA GLY A 480 41.75 33.26 -14.54
C GLY A 480 40.96 34.22 -15.45
N GLY A 481 40.47 35.38 -15.00
CA GLY A 481 40.53 36.07 -13.73
C GLY A 481 39.83 37.43 -13.85
N ASP A 482 39.20 37.84 -12.74
CA ASP A 482 38.86 39.20 -12.27
C ASP A 482 38.35 40.31 -13.21
N SER A 483 37.13 40.78 -12.88
CA SER A 483 36.83 42.12 -12.32
C SER A 483 35.62 42.82 -12.96
N SER A 484 34.60 43.05 -12.12
CA SER A 484 33.48 43.99 -12.29
C SER A 484 33.95 45.46 -12.12
N PRO A 485 33.11 46.53 -12.11
CA PRO A 485 31.64 46.61 -12.22
C PRO A 485 31.11 47.86 -13.01
N THR A 486 29.80 48.11 -12.84
CA THR A 486 29.07 49.41 -12.75
C THR A 486 28.33 49.99 -13.97
N THR A 487 27.00 49.92 -13.89
CA THR A 487 25.98 50.83 -14.47
C THR A 487 25.89 52.12 -13.63
N PRO A 488 25.32 53.28 -14.10
CA PRO A 488 23.85 53.47 -14.20
C PRO A 488 23.28 54.55 -15.20
N ASN A 489 21.97 54.43 -15.50
CA ASN A 489 20.94 55.50 -15.71
C ASN A 489 21.12 56.56 -16.85
N THR A 490 20.13 57.17 -17.53
CA THR A 490 18.68 57.42 -17.33
C THR A 490 18.07 58.09 -18.60
N ASN A 491 16.80 57.77 -18.91
CA ASN A 491 15.66 58.63 -19.34
C ASN A 491 15.87 60.02 -20.01
N THR A 492 15.15 60.30 -21.13
CA THR A 492 13.93 61.17 -21.26
C THR A 492 13.78 61.84 -22.66
N GLY A 493 12.57 61.79 -23.25
CA GLY A 493 11.86 62.99 -23.76
C GLY A 493 11.84 63.31 -25.28
N ASP A 494 10.66 63.17 -25.90
CA ASP A 494 10.21 63.64 -27.24
C ASP A 494 9.98 65.20 -27.33
N PRO A 495 9.31 65.78 -28.38
CA PRO A 495 9.65 66.14 -29.79
C PRO A 495 9.42 67.69 -29.99
N PRO A 496 8.85 68.31 -31.08
CA PRO A 496 8.66 68.02 -32.52
C PRO A 496 9.02 69.21 -33.48
N SER A 497 8.91 69.07 -34.81
CA SER A 497 8.27 70.05 -35.73
C SER A 497 8.41 69.71 -37.24
N ASP A 498 7.27 69.43 -37.88
CA ASP A 498 6.69 70.10 -39.07
C ASP A 498 7.30 70.09 -40.50
N ILE A 499 6.42 69.62 -41.42
CA ILE A 499 6.10 70.06 -42.81
C ILE A 499 6.78 69.35 -44.01
N ASP A 500 6.08 68.31 -44.52
CA ASP A 500 5.33 68.19 -45.81
C ASP A 500 6.00 68.52 -47.20
N PRO A 501 5.45 68.05 -48.34
CA PRO A 501 5.69 66.74 -48.95
C PRO A 501 6.14 66.80 -50.44
N ALA A 502 6.26 65.62 -51.06
CA ALA A 502 6.37 65.30 -52.50
C ALA A 502 7.76 64.90 -53.01
N GLY A 503 7.82 63.68 -53.57
CA GLY A 503 8.96 63.22 -54.37
C GLY A 503 9.18 61.71 -54.25
N THR A 504 8.35 60.93 -54.95
CA THR A 504 8.62 59.54 -55.28
C THR A 504 10.01 59.39 -55.92
N HIS A 505 10.94 58.76 -55.22
CA HIS A 505 12.00 57.91 -55.75
C HIS A 505 12.46 57.02 -54.60
N GLU A 506 11.84 55.85 -54.44
CA GLU A 506 12.49 54.74 -53.71
C GLU A 506 13.71 54.34 -54.54
N SER A 507 14.89 54.80 -54.15
CA SER A 507 16.12 54.13 -54.54
C SER A 507 16.13 52.79 -53.81
N VAL A 508 15.75 51.73 -54.51
CA VAL A 508 16.07 50.37 -54.10
C VAL A 508 17.59 50.32 -53.96
N ALA A 509 18.07 50.29 -52.73
CA ALA A 509 19.46 49.95 -52.46
C ALA A 509 19.71 48.57 -53.10
N PRO A 510 20.81 48.37 -53.85
CA PRO A 510 21.10 47.06 -54.43
C PRO A 510 21.16 46.03 -53.30
N ASP A 511 20.57 44.85 -53.54
CA ASP A 511 20.65 43.72 -52.62
C ASP A 511 22.12 43.53 -52.20
N PRO A 512 22.40 43.29 -50.89
CA PRO A 512 23.75 42.98 -50.46
C PRO A 512 24.27 41.79 -51.28
N PRO A 513 25.56 41.80 -51.68
CA PRO A 513 26.14 40.67 -52.40
C PRO A 513 25.95 39.39 -51.56
N PRO A 514 25.71 38.23 -52.21
CA PRO A 514 25.47 37.00 -51.51
C PRO A 514 26.62 36.67 -50.56
N ASN A 515 26.29 36.26 -49.33
CA ASN A 515 27.28 35.96 -48.29
C ASN A 515 28.16 34.74 -48.63
N THR A 516 27.74 33.91 -49.59
CA THR A 516 28.43 32.71 -50.05
C THR A 516 28.87 32.88 -51.51
N SER A 517 30.14 32.61 -51.80
CA SER A 517 30.71 32.80 -53.14
C SER A 517 30.17 31.78 -54.17
N PRO A 518 30.14 32.12 -55.48
CA PRO A 518 29.77 31.16 -56.53
C PRO A 518 30.68 29.93 -56.58
N GLU A 519 31.96 30.04 -56.22
CA GLU A 519 32.91 28.93 -56.19
C GLU A 519 32.55 27.92 -55.09
N THR A 520 32.22 28.41 -53.90
CA THR A 520 31.72 27.59 -52.78
C THR A 520 30.46 26.84 -53.18
N TRP A 521 29.54 27.49 -53.90
CA TRP A 521 28.33 26.85 -54.40
C TRP A 521 28.60 25.73 -55.41
N ASN A 522 29.57 25.89 -56.32
CA ASN A 522 29.98 24.83 -57.24
C ASN A 522 30.61 23.62 -56.51
N GLU A 523 31.26 23.84 -55.36
CA GLU A 523 31.77 22.76 -54.51
C GLU A 523 30.64 22.04 -53.76
N VAL A 524 29.69 22.80 -53.20
CA VAL A 524 28.52 22.27 -52.51
C VAL A 524 27.62 21.48 -53.48
N ASP A 525 27.41 21.96 -54.71
CA ASP A 525 26.59 21.28 -55.70
C ASP A 525 27.22 19.91 -56.08
N ARG A 526 28.53 19.88 -56.34
CA ARG A 526 29.27 18.61 -56.59
C ARG A 526 29.24 17.67 -55.38
N PHE A 527 29.33 18.23 -54.17
CA PHE A 527 29.24 17.46 -52.93
C PHE A 527 27.85 16.85 -52.76
N ALA A 528 26.79 17.64 -52.95
CA ALA A 528 25.41 17.22 -52.80
C ALA A 528 25.03 16.16 -53.84
N GLU A 529 25.45 16.30 -55.11
CA GLU A 529 25.26 15.28 -56.16
C GLU A 529 25.94 13.95 -55.80
N ARG A 530 27.16 14.00 -55.26
CA ARG A 530 27.88 12.79 -54.82
C ARG A 530 27.17 12.12 -53.66
N VAL A 531 26.80 12.86 -52.61
CA VAL A 531 26.11 12.33 -51.44
C VAL A 531 24.75 11.75 -51.82
N ASP A 532 23.98 12.45 -52.65
CA ASP A 532 22.69 11.97 -53.16
C ASP A 532 22.86 10.64 -53.91
N SER A 533 23.84 10.54 -54.81
CA SER A 533 24.15 9.30 -55.51
C SER A 533 24.54 8.15 -54.59
N VAL A 534 25.34 8.42 -53.55
CA VAL A 534 25.79 7.40 -52.59
C VAL A 534 24.63 6.93 -51.71
N MET A 535 23.87 7.86 -51.13
CA MET A 535 22.76 7.53 -50.23
C MET A 535 21.64 6.80 -50.97
N ASN A 536 21.41 7.13 -52.25
CA ASN A 536 20.42 6.45 -53.09
C ASN A 536 20.81 4.99 -53.43
N GLN A 537 22.06 4.58 -53.18
CA GLN A 537 22.52 3.19 -53.37
C GLN A 537 22.43 2.35 -52.09
N ILE A 538 21.94 2.91 -50.97
CA ILE A 538 21.79 2.18 -49.71
C ILE A 538 20.49 1.37 -49.76
N ALA A 539 20.60 0.07 -50.04
CA ALA A 539 19.48 -0.86 -50.03
C ALA A 539 19.05 -1.23 -48.60
N ASP A 540 20.03 -1.40 -47.71
CA ASP A 540 19.81 -1.73 -46.31
C ASP A 540 20.95 -1.18 -45.44
N PHE A 541 20.66 -0.99 -44.14
CA PHE A 541 21.59 -0.34 -43.21
C PHE A 541 21.47 -0.93 -41.81
N ARG A 542 22.59 -1.05 -41.10
CA ARG A 542 22.65 -1.42 -39.68
C ARG A 542 23.68 -0.55 -38.98
N GLY A 543 23.39 -0.10 -37.76
CA GLY A 543 24.36 0.64 -36.94
C GLY A 543 23.87 0.95 -35.54
N VAL A 544 24.60 1.82 -34.85
CA VAL A 544 24.24 2.40 -33.56
C VAL A 544 23.90 3.87 -33.76
N LEU A 545 22.66 4.26 -33.48
CA LEU A 545 22.20 5.63 -33.55
C LEU A 545 22.21 6.24 -32.14
N VAL A 546 23.01 7.28 -31.97
CA VAL A 546 22.97 8.16 -30.80
C VAL A 546 22.09 9.35 -31.15
N LYS A 547 21.06 9.63 -30.34
CA LYS A 547 20.17 10.77 -30.59
C LYS A 547 19.86 11.60 -29.36
N GLN A 548 19.57 12.87 -29.56
CA GLN A 548 19.10 13.81 -28.56
C GLN A 548 18.16 14.83 -29.21
N GLU A 549 17.01 15.08 -28.60
CA GLU A 549 16.00 15.99 -29.15
C GLU A 549 15.51 16.95 -28.06
N ARG A 550 15.16 18.18 -28.45
CA ARG A 550 14.43 19.13 -27.63
C ARG A 550 12.93 18.91 -27.82
N LEU A 551 12.26 18.44 -26.78
CA LEU A 551 10.82 18.18 -26.77
C LEU A 551 10.16 19.17 -25.81
N PHE A 552 9.11 19.86 -26.29
CA PHE A 552 8.35 20.83 -25.49
C PHE A 552 9.23 21.86 -24.74
N GLY A 553 10.26 22.38 -25.42
CA GLY A 553 11.20 23.38 -24.89
C GLY A 553 12.36 22.82 -24.06
N LYS A 554 12.34 21.54 -23.68
CA LYS A 554 13.38 20.92 -22.86
C LYS A 554 14.27 19.98 -23.69
N LEU A 555 15.59 20.12 -23.55
CA LEU A 555 16.55 19.19 -24.13
C LEU A 555 16.53 17.87 -23.36
N GLU A 556 16.17 16.78 -24.03
CA GLU A 556 16.12 15.46 -23.43
C GLU A 556 17.53 14.86 -23.25
N PRO A 557 17.72 13.83 -22.41
CA PRO A 557 18.98 13.11 -22.33
C PRO A 557 19.37 12.47 -23.67
N LEU A 558 20.68 12.34 -23.89
CA LEU A 558 21.21 11.58 -25.01
C LEU A 558 20.86 10.09 -24.84
N VAL A 559 20.40 9.45 -25.91
CA VAL A 559 19.99 8.04 -25.93
C VAL A 559 20.68 7.28 -27.06
N THR A 560 20.94 5.99 -26.85
CA THR A 560 21.67 5.10 -27.75
C THR A 560 20.80 3.93 -28.19
N LEU A 561 20.68 3.79 -29.50
CA LEU A 561 19.81 2.83 -30.17
C LEU A 561 20.62 1.90 -31.06
N GLU A 562 20.36 0.60 -31.01
CA GLU A 562 20.64 -0.26 -32.16
C GLU A 562 19.61 0.07 -33.25
N PHE A 563 20.07 0.30 -34.47
CA PHE A 563 19.25 0.72 -35.62
C PHE A 563 19.46 -0.22 -36.80
N ARG A 564 18.38 -0.66 -37.41
CA ARG A 564 18.37 -1.42 -38.67
C ARG A 564 17.31 -0.90 -39.60
N GLN A 565 17.61 -0.87 -40.89
CA GLN A 565 16.72 -0.41 -41.94
C GLN A 565 16.83 -1.28 -43.19
N LEU A 566 15.69 -1.53 -43.84
CA LEU A 566 15.58 -1.88 -45.26
C LEU A 566 14.96 -0.68 -45.98
N SER A 567 15.53 -0.22 -47.10
CA SER A 567 15.07 1.00 -47.77
C SER A 567 13.84 0.79 -48.67
N THR A 568 13.67 -0.39 -49.26
CA THR A 568 12.54 -0.67 -50.16
C THR A 568 12.12 -2.15 -50.10
N PRO A 569 10.90 -2.48 -49.65
CA PRO A 569 9.97 -1.59 -48.94
C PRO A 569 10.55 -1.15 -47.59
N LEU A 570 10.16 0.02 -47.09
CA LEU A 570 10.77 0.61 -45.90
C LEU A 570 10.47 -0.23 -44.64
N CYS A 571 11.51 -0.76 -44.01
CA CYS A 571 11.41 -1.39 -42.69
C CYS A 571 12.42 -0.75 -41.75
N ILE A 572 12.04 -0.51 -40.50
CA ILE A 572 12.92 0.05 -39.47
C ILE A 572 12.74 -0.75 -38.18
N HIS A 573 13.85 -1.23 -37.63
CA HIS A 573 13.92 -1.78 -36.28
C HIS A 573 14.85 -0.94 -35.43
N VAL A 574 14.38 -0.58 -34.24
CA VAL A 574 15.18 0.14 -33.25
C VAL A 574 15.08 -0.53 -31.88
N ARG A 575 16.21 -0.60 -31.17
CA ARG A 575 16.29 -1.10 -29.80
C ARG A 575 17.09 -0.17 -28.92
N TRP A 576 16.50 0.29 -27.81
CA TRP A 576 17.20 1.13 -26.83
C TRP A 576 18.18 0.28 -26.01
N THR A 577 19.42 0.76 -25.88
CA THR A 577 20.50 0.05 -25.18
C THR A 577 20.92 0.71 -23.87
N ASP A 578 20.55 1.98 -23.66
CA ASP A 578 20.88 2.76 -22.46
C ASP A 578 19.62 3.27 -21.73
N VAL A 579 19.19 4.51 -21.99
CA VAL A 579 17.97 5.11 -21.44
C VAL A 579 16.78 4.37 -22.04
N ASN A 580 15.89 3.82 -21.20
CA ASN A 580 14.81 2.91 -21.62
C ASN A 580 15.29 1.57 -22.23
N GLN A 581 16.42 1.04 -21.77
CA GLN A 581 16.97 -0.25 -22.20
C GLN A 581 15.90 -1.35 -22.39
N GLY A 582 15.99 -2.09 -23.50
CA GLY A 582 15.07 -3.20 -23.82
C GLY A 582 13.74 -2.77 -24.43
N ARG A 583 13.54 -1.46 -24.68
CA ARG A 583 12.49 -0.98 -25.58
C ARG A 583 12.83 -1.36 -27.02
N GLU A 584 11.85 -1.84 -27.76
CA GLU A 584 11.99 -2.18 -29.18
C GLU A 584 10.79 -1.66 -29.97
N VAL A 585 11.06 -1.14 -31.17
CA VAL A 585 10.04 -0.75 -32.15
C VAL A 585 10.39 -1.38 -33.49
N LEU A 586 9.39 -1.94 -34.15
CA LEU A 586 9.47 -2.49 -35.50
C LEU A 586 8.40 -1.81 -36.35
N PHE A 587 8.84 -1.09 -37.36
CA PHE A 587 8.02 -0.44 -38.38
C PHE A 587 8.24 -1.13 -39.73
N ARG A 588 7.18 -1.39 -40.47
CA ARG A 588 7.23 -2.06 -41.77
C ARG A 588 6.20 -1.46 -42.72
N VAL A 589 6.64 -1.15 -43.92
CA VAL A 589 5.80 -0.98 -45.10
C VAL A 589 5.72 -2.33 -45.80
N GLU A 590 4.51 -2.82 -46.03
CA GLU A 590 4.25 -4.09 -46.72
C GLU A 590 4.20 -3.88 -48.25
N GLU A 591 4.17 -4.97 -49.02
CA GLU A 591 4.13 -4.91 -50.50
C GLU A 591 2.85 -4.24 -51.06
N ASP A 592 1.78 -4.15 -50.26
CA ASP A 592 0.53 -3.48 -50.61
C ASP A 592 0.48 -2.01 -50.14
N ASP A 593 1.64 -1.44 -49.79
CA ASP A 593 1.83 -0.10 -49.21
C ASP A 593 1.16 0.09 -47.83
N SER A 594 0.69 -0.98 -47.18
CA SER A 594 0.17 -0.88 -45.82
C SER A 594 1.30 -0.74 -44.80
N GLU A 595 1.06 0.09 -43.78
CA GLU A 595 2.04 0.35 -42.72
C GLU A 595 1.67 -0.37 -41.43
N THR A 596 2.65 -1.03 -40.83
CA THR A 596 2.50 -1.65 -39.51
C THR A 596 3.60 -1.17 -38.59
N MET A 597 3.24 -0.87 -37.34
CA MET A 597 4.20 -0.55 -36.30
C MET A 597 3.83 -1.27 -35.01
N ILE A 598 4.79 -1.99 -34.46
CA ILE A 598 4.67 -2.63 -33.17
C ILE A 598 5.78 -2.17 -32.23
N ALA A 599 5.44 -1.99 -30.96
CA ALA A 599 6.36 -1.55 -29.92
C ALA A 599 6.25 -2.46 -28.69
N ARG A 600 7.38 -2.69 -28.02
CA ARG A 600 7.42 -3.42 -26.74
C ARG A 600 8.43 -2.81 -25.78
N GLN A 601 8.28 -3.13 -24.50
CA GLN A 601 9.23 -2.83 -23.44
C GLN A 601 9.58 -4.13 -22.73
N GLU A 602 10.87 -4.47 -22.66
CA GLU A 602 11.33 -5.59 -21.84
C GLU A 602 11.08 -5.30 -20.35
N THR A 603 10.48 -6.27 -19.64
CA THR A 603 10.19 -6.17 -18.20
C THR A 603 10.50 -7.49 -17.51
N VAL A 604 10.61 -7.46 -16.17
CA VAL A 604 10.77 -8.67 -15.34
C VAL A 604 9.57 -9.64 -15.43
N LEU A 605 8.43 -9.17 -15.94
CA LEU A 605 7.24 -9.99 -16.21
C LEU A 605 7.31 -10.74 -17.55
N GLY A 606 8.33 -10.46 -18.37
CA GLY A 606 8.58 -11.13 -19.64
C GLY A 606 7.38 -11.03 -20.59
N ALA A 607 6.96 -12.17 -21.14
CA ALA A 607 5.88 -12.29 -22.14
C ALA A 607 4.47 -11.93 -21.62
N LEU A 608 4.30 -11.62 -20.33
CA LEU A 608 3.02 -11.16 -19.77
C LEU A 608 2.70 -9.70 -20.15
N VAL A 609 3.71 -8.92 -20.55
CA VAL A 609 3.50 -7.56 -21.10
C VAL A 609 3.28 -7.70 -22.60
N PRO A 610 2.09 -7.30 -23.12
CA PRO A 610 1.80 -7.44 -24.54
C PRO A 610 2.68 -6.51 -25.38
N THR A 611 2.93 -6.93 -26.60
CA THR A 611 3.41 -6.05 -27.67
C THR A 611 2.24 -5.16 -28.09
N VAL A 612 2.49 -3.88 -28.32
CA VAL A 612 1.45 -2.94 -28.70
C VAL A 612 1.55 -2.63 -30.19
N SER A 613 0.45 -2.71 -30.92
CA SER A 613 0.35 -2.20 -32.29
C SER A 613 -0.24 -0.79 -32.27
N LEU A 614 0.39 0.15 -32.96
CA LEU A 614 -0.07 1.56 -33.00
C LEU A 614 0.33 2.20 -34.33
N SER A 615 -0.39 3.24 -34.76
CA SER A 615 0.01 4.02 -35.95
C SER A 615 1.27 4.85 -35.67
N LYS A 616 2.13 5.04 -36.69
CA LYS A 616 3.29 5.96 -36.60
C LYS A 616 2.88 7.41 -36.29
N ASP A 617 1.68 7.80 -36.72
CA ASP A 617 1.10 9.14 -36.52
C ASP A 617 0.24 9.24 -35.25
N HIS A 618 0.18 8.19 -34.44
CA HIS A 618 -0.56 8.22 -33.18
C HIS A 618 -0.05 9.38 -32.30
N PRO A 619 -0.91 10.24 -31.70
CA PRO A 619 -0.49 11.46 -30.99
C PRO A 619 0.60 11.27 -29.93
N PHE A 620 0.65 10.05 -29.41
CA PHE A 620 1.62 9.63 -28.44
C PHE A 620 3.06 9.51 -28.93
N THR A 621 3.29 9.10 -30.19
CA THR A 621 4.65 8.99 -30.76
C THR A 621 5.35 10.35 -30.72
N ARG A 622 4.59 11.42 -30.94
CA ARG A 622 5.02 12.83 -30.85
C ARG A 622 5.39 13.30 -29.43
N THR A 623 5.01 12.55 -28.40
CA THR A 623 5.45 12.86 -27.02
C THR A 623 6.86 12.33 -26.73
N LEU A 624 7.38 11.45 -27.58
CA LEU A 624 8.69 10.83 -27.43
C LEU A 624 9.72 11.25 -28.46
N SER A 625 9.28 11.78 -29.60
CA SER A 625 10.16 12.25 -30.66
C SER A 625 9.45 13.33 -31.48
N ASN A 626 10.22 14.28 -32.00
CA ASN A 626 9.74 15.28 -32.94
C ASN A 626 9.36 14.65 -34.29
N HIS A 627 9.86 13.45 -34.58
CA HIS A 627 9.74 12.76 -35.86
C HIS A 627 9.01 11.42 -35.70
N PRO A 628 8.10 11.05 -36.63
CA PRO A 628 7.62 9.69 -36.74
C PRO A 628 8.76 8.75 -37.20
N ILE A 629 8.55 7.45 -37.01
CA ILE A 629 9.64 6.46 -37.11
C ILE A 629 10.27 6.37 -38.50
N ASP A 630 9.49 6.59 -39.56
CA ASP A 630 9.90 6.59 -40.97
C ASP A 630 10.85 7.75 -41.32
N GLU A 631 10.78 8.85 -40.57
CA GLU A 631 11.72 9.98 -40.69
C GLU A 631 13.09 9.69 -40.05
N LEU A 632 13.32 8.50 -39.49
CA LEU A 632 14.67 8.02 -39.16
C LEU A 632 15.39 7.37 -40.35
N SER A 633 14.72 7.25 -41.49
CA SER A 633 15.29 6.56 -42.65
C SER A 633 16.43 7.32 -43.31
N MET A 634 17.37 6.57 -43.91
CA MET A 634 18.44 7.14 -44.74
C MET A 634 17.89 7.97 -45.91
N GLU A 635 16.75 7.55 -46.46
CA GLU A 635 16.02 8.29 -47.50
C GLU A 635 15.62 9.69 -47.00
N TYR A 636 15.00 9.76 -45.82
CA TYR A 636 14.59 11.03 -45.23
C TYR A 636 15.79 11.95 -44.97
N LEU A 637 16.90 11.42 -44.43
CA LEU A 637 18.11 12.20 -44.20
C LEU A 637 18.68 12.77 -45.51
N ARG A 638 18.66 12.00 -46.60
CA ARG A 638 19.04 12.46 -47.95
C ARG A 638 18.16 13.63 -48.40
N GLU A 639 16.85 13.48 -48.28
CA GLU A 639 15.89 14.51 -48.67
C GLU A 639 16.04 15.80 -47.83
N GLN A 640 16.27 15.67 -46.51
CA GLN A 640 16.50 16.83 -45.64
C GLN A 640 17.77 17.57 -46.03
N MET A 641 18.87 16.87 -46.32
CA MET A 641 20.10 17.50 -46.81
C MET A 641 19.83 18.37 -48.05
N LEU A 642 19.23 17.77 -49.09
CA LEU A 642 18.91 18.46 -50.34
C LEU A 642 17.96 19.65 -50.09
N ARG A 643 17.02 19.49 -49.16
CA ARG A 643 16.12 20.56 -48.74
C ARG A 643 16.87 21.72 -48.08
N TYR A 644 17.82 21.45 -47.17
CA TYR A 644 18.61 22.49 -46.54
C TYR A 644 19.48 23.25 -47.54
N VAL A 645 20.14 22.54 -48.46
CA VAL A 645 20.91 23.15 -49.56
C VAL A 645 20.02 24.03 -50.44
N ARG A 646 18.84 23.54 -50.83
CA ARG A 646 17.87 24.33 -51.62
C ARG A 646 17.35 25.57 -50.88
N HIS A 647 17.11 25.49 -49.57
CA HIS A 647 16.71 26.64 -48.77
C HIS A 647 17.83 27.68 -48.71
N ALA A 648 19.07 27.25 -48.44
CA ALA A 648 20.22 28.13 -48.41
C ALA A 648 20.46 28.82 -49.76
N ARG A 649 20.28 28.11 -50.88
CA ARG A 649 20.45 28.66 -52.23
C ARG A 649 19.43 29.76 -52.58
N ARG A 650 18.22 29.67 -52.01
CA ARG A 650 17.15 30.65 -52.25
C ARG A 650 17.29 31.92 -51.41
N ASN A 651 18.01 31.85 -50.30
CA ASN A 651 18.20 32.97 -49.38
C ASN A 651 19.64 33.52 -49.52
N PRO A 652 19.84 34.68 -50.17
CA PRO A 652 21.18 35.23 -50.46
C PRO A 652 21.99 35.58 -49.19
N GLU A 653 21.31 35.73 -48.04
CA GLU A 653 21.97 35.97 -46.75
C GLU A 653 22.53 34.70 -46.09
N SER A 654 22.19 33.51 -46.61
CA SER A 654 22.67 32.24 -46.05
C SER A 654 24.19 32.12 -46.19
N ILE A 655 24.82 31.66 -45.12
CA ILE A 655 26.24 31.32 -45.10
C ILE A 655 26.34 29.81 -45.22
N VAL A 656 27.04 29.34 -46.25
CA VAL A 656 27.31 27.92 -46.47
C VAL A 656 28.80 27.67 -46.47
N GLU A 657 29.24 26.71 -45.68
CA GLU A 657 30.63 26.32 -45.55
C GLU A 657 30.74 24.80 -45.74
N LEU A 658 31.64 24.37 -46.62
CA LEU A 658 32.01 22.97 -46.80
C LEU A 658 33.46 22.79 -46.39
N VAL A 659 33.70 22.05 -45.31
CA VAL A 659 35.04 21.78 -44.77
C VAL A 659 35.37 20.31 -44.99
N ASN A 660 36.52 20.05 -45.62
CA ASN A 660 37.06 18.70 -45.79
C ASN A 660 37.99 18.33 -44.63
N GLU A 661 38.24 17.03 -44.46
CA GLU A 661 39.21 16.50 -43.49
C GLU A 661 38.95 16.86 -42.03
N VAL A 662 37.67 17.00 -41.66
CA VAL A 662 37.27 17.20 -40.26
C VAL A 662 37.42 15.87 -39.50
N PRO A 663 38.15 15.82 -38.37
CA PRO A 663 38.24 14.61 -37.57
C PRO A 663 36.94 14.39 -36.78
N LEU A 664 36.38 13.18 -36.87
CA LEU A 664 35.19 12.77 -36.15
C LEU A 664 35.37 11.33 -35.62
N ASP A 665 35.57 11.21 -34.30
CA ASP A 665 36.02 9.97 -33.65
C ASP A 665 37.27 9.38 -34.35
N ALA A 666 37.15 8.22 -35.00
CA ALA A 666 38.23 7.55 -35.73
C ALA A 666 38.15 7.74 -37.26
N ARG A 667 37.25 8.61 -37.75
CA ARG A 667 36.96 8.82 -39.17
C ARG A 667 37.33 10.24 -39.59
N THR A 668 37.60 10.39 -40.88
CA THR A 668 37.81 11.68 -41.53
C THR A 668 36.55 12.02 -42.32
N CYS A 669 35.96 13.18 -42.05
CA CYS A 669 34.66 13.56 -42.61
C CYS A 669 34.67 14.90 -43.35
N GLN A 670 33.67 15.06 -44.20
CA GLN A 670 33.24 16.32 -44.80
C GLN A 670 32.13 16.92 -43.95
N ARG A 671 32.26 18.18 -43.55
CA ARG A 671 31.23 18.92 -42.81
C ARG A 671 30.63 20.00 -43.69
N LEU A 672 29.32 19.92 -43.90
CA LEU A 672 28.52 20.96 -44.52
C LEU A 672 27.78 21.74 -43.42
N THR A 673 28.12 23.01 -43.27
CA THR A 673 27.49 23.95 -42.33
C THR A 673 26.62 24.93 -43.10
N ILE A 674 25.37 25.09 -42.68
CA ILE A 674 24.44 26.08 -43.23
C ILE A 674 23.95 26.96 -42.08
N VAL A 675 24.12 28.27 -42.20
CA VAL A 675 23.68 29.28 -41.21
C VAL A 675 22.80 30.33 -41.89
N HIS A 676 21.62 30.58 -41.30
CA HIS A 676 20.73 31.68 -41.65
C HIS A 676 20.89 32.80 -40.61
N PRO A 677 21.64 33.87 -40.89
CA PRO A 677 22.00 34.85 -39.87
C PRO A 677 20.80 35.66 -39.36
N ARG A 678 19.75 35.83 -40.18
CA ARG A 678 18.54 36.57 -39.84
C ARG A 678 17.29 35.85 -40.32
N GLN A 679 16.20 36.00 -39.59
CA GLN A 679 14.90 35.42 -39.93
C GLN A 679 14.18 36.32 -40.97
N THR A 680 14.64 36.24 -42.22
CA THR A 680 14.00 36.90 -43.37
C THR A 680 12.79 36.10 -43.86
N GLU A 681 11.98 36.67 -44.76
CA GLU A 681 10.86 35.93 -45.40
C GLU A 681 11.32 34.68 -46.17
N LEU A 682 12.56 34.69 -46.67
CA LEU A 682 13.17 33.58 -47.41
C LEU A 682 13.86 32.57 -46.49
N ALA A 683 14.14 32.92 -45.23
CA ALA A 683 14.78 32.04 -44.27
C ALA A 683 13.79 30.96 -43.74
N PRO A 684 14.28 29.74 -43.44
CA PRO A 684 13.45 28.71 -42.84
C PRO A 684 13.02 29.10 -41.43
N LYS A 685 11.74 28.94 -41.09
CA LYS A 685 11.23 29.30 -39.76
C LYS A 685 11.74 28.39 -38.63
N GLY A 686 12.14 27.15 -38.94
CA GLY A 686 12.35 26.10 -37.94
C GLY A 686 13.80 25.83 -37.53
N TYR A 687 14.78 26.56 -38.03
CA TYR A 687 16.19 26.44 -37.60
C TYR A 687 17.01 27.65 -38.04
N HIS A 688 18.08 27.94 -37.28
CA HIS A 688 19.09 28.93 -37.63
C HIS A 688 20.34 28.30 -38.25
N ARG A 689 20.79 27.16 -37.70
CA ARG A 689 22.01 26.48 -38.15
C ARG A 689 21.81 24.97 -38.24
N VAL A 690 22.42 24.36 -39.26
CA VAL A 690 22.55 22.90 -39.39
C VAL A 690 23.98 22.55 -39.75
N ASP A 691 24.57 21.61 -39.01
CA ASP A 691 25.86 21.01 -39.31
C ASP A 691 25.65 19.54 -39.68
N MET A 692 26.13 19.14 -40.85
CA MET A 692 25.95 17.80 -41.40
C MET A 692 27.32 17.21 -41.73
N TYR A 693 27.63 16.04 -41.17
CA TYR A 693 28.93 15.38 -41.30
C TYR A 693 28.77 14.10 -42.10
N PHE A 694 29.65 13.91 -43.09
CA PHE A 694 29.64 12.76 -43.99
C PHE A 694 31.02 12.12 -44.06
N ASP A 695 31.08 10.80 -44.02
CA ASP A 695 32.33 10.05 -44.14
C ASP A 695 32.99 10.33 -45.50
N MET A 696 34.28 10.68 -45.54
CA MET A 696 34.94 10.97 -46.82
C MET A 696 35.22 9.74 -47.67
N GLU A 697 35.35 8.55 -47.06
CA GLU A 697 35.62 7.30 -47.75
C GLU A 697 34.34 6.72 -48.35
N THR A 698 33.27 6.66 -47.54
CA THR A 698 32.00 6.03 -47.96
C THR A 698 30.95 7.01 -48.45
N GLY A 699 31.00 8.27 -48.05
CA GLY A 699 29.95 9.27 -48.31
C GLY A 699 28.72 9.16 -47.41
N TYR A 700 28.73 8.30 -46.40
CA TYR A 700 27.57 8.09 -45.52
C TYR A 700 27.42 9.18 -44.45
N PRO A 701 26.18 9.51 -44.05
CA PRO A 701 25.94 10.47 -42.98
C PRO A 701 26.45 9.91 -41.64
N LEU A 702 27.26 10.71 -40.94
CA LEU A 702 27.83 10.37 -39.64
C LEU A 702 27.18 11.14 -38.50
N ARG A 703 26.92 12.43 -38.70
CA ARG A 703 26.37 13.29 -37.65
C ARG A 703 25.50 14.40 -38.22
N TRP A 704 24.45 14.75 -37.49
CA TRP A 704 23.54 15.84 -37.77
C TRP A 704 23.31 16.66 -36.51
N GLU A 705 23.53 17.95 -36.59
CA GLU A 705 23.28 18.89 -35.50
C GLU A 705 22.42 20.02 -36.03
N LYS A 706 21.32 20.32 -35.34
CA LYS A 706 20.38 21.37 -35.73
C LYS A 706 20.11 22.28 -34.55
N TYR A 707 20.19 23.57 -34.80
CA TYR A 707 20.13 24.61 -33.77
C TYR A 707 19.00 25.59 -34.06
N ASP A 708 18.36 26.03 -32.98
CA ASP A 708 17.28 27.03 -33.02
C ASP A 708 17.84 28.45 -33.25
N TRP A 709 16.96 29.44 -33.36
CA TRP A 709 17.36 30.83 -33.45
C TRP A 709 18.00 31.34 -32.15
N PRO A 710 19.03 32.21 -32.23
CA PRO A 710 19.56 32.90 -31.05
C PRO A 710 18.45 33.61 -30.25
N GLY A 711 18.46 33.49 -28.92
CA GLY A 711 17.45 34.09 -28.03
C GLY A 711 16.16 33.28 -27.83
N SER A 712 16.06 32.08 -28.39
CA SER A 712 14.98 31.12 -28.10
C SER A 712 15.06 30.55 -26.67
N GLU A 713 13.94 30.02 -26.15
CA GLU A 713 13.89 29.41 -24.81
C GLU A 713 14.91 28.28 -24.65
N GLY A 714 15.83 28.42 -23.68
CA GLY A 714 16.92 27.47 -23.45
C GLY A 714 18.28 27.91 -24.01
N ALA A 715 18.40 29.15 -24.51
CA ALA A 715 19.68 29.81 -24.71
C ALA A 715 20.27 30.25 -23.36
N ASP A 716 21.53 29.90 -23.08
CA ASP A 716 22.34 30.69 -22.16
C ASP A 716 22.47 32.11 -22.73
N GLU A 717 22.58 33.14 -21.88
CA GLU A 717 22.59 34.57 -22.29
C GLU A 717 23.47 34.80 -23.54
N ALA A 718 22.82 35.02 -24.69
CA ALA A 718 23.52 35.26 -25.94
C ALA A 718 24.22 36.62 -25.90
N ASP A 719 25.52 36.66 -26.21
CA ASP A 719 26.25 37.89 -26.42
C ASP A 719 25.75 38.58 -27.71
N PRO A 720 25.11 39.76 -27.63
CA PRO A 720 24.56 40.46 -28.79
C PRO A 720 25.62 40.86 -29.83
N GLN A 721 26.91 40.81 -29.50
CA GLN A 721 28.01 41.21 -30.39
C GLN A 721 28.65 40.06 -31.16
N ASN A 722 28.27 38.79 -30.90
CA ASN A 722 28.89 37.63 -31.55
C ASN A 722 27.86 36.73 -32.27
N PRO A 723 27.61 36.93 -33.57
CA PRO A 723 26.67 36.12 -34.37
C PRO A 723 27.10 34.65 -34.56
N THR A 724 28.19 34.20 -33.92
CA THR A 724 28.65 32.80 -33.90
C THR A 724 28.44 32.08 -32.56
N SER A 725 27.77 32.71 -31.58
CA SER A 725 27.36 32.02 -30.35
C SER A 725 26.45 30.83 -30.71
N ILE A 726 26.82 29.62 -30.30
CA ILE A 726 26.08 28.39 -30.65
C ILE A 726 24.66 28.50 -30.05
N PRO A 727 23.61 28.56 -30.87
CA PRO A 727 22.24 28.68 -30.36
C PRO A 727 21.78 27.39 -29.68
N PRO A 728 20.59 27.36 -29.05
CA PRO A 728 20.06 26.15 -28.44
C PRO A 728 19.99 24.97 -29.41
N LEU A 729 20.57 23.84 -29.02
CA LEU A 729 20.45 22.59 -29.75
C LEU A 729 18.96 22.16 -29.78
N LEU A 730 18.45 21.89 -30.98
CA LEU A 730 17.13 21.31 -31.23
C LEU A 730 17.23 19.79 -31.37
N GLU A 731 18.15 19.33 -32.21
CA GLU A 731 18.27 17.92 -32.59
C GLU A 731 19.75 17.57 -32.78
N TYR A 732 20.14 16.41 -32.29
CA TYR A 732 21.44 15.78 -32.49
C TYR A 732 21.23 14.32 -32.87
N TYR A 733 21.83 13.90 -33.96
CA TYR A 733 21.86 12.51 -34.40
C TYR A 733 23.27 12.14 -34.80
N GLU A 734 23.76 10.99 -34.36
CA GLU A 734 25.09 10.49 -34.71
C GLU A 734 25.03 8.98 -34.94
N VAL A 735 25.57 8.53 -36.06
CA VAL A 735 25.58 7.13 -36.44
C VAL A 735 26.98 6.56 -36.24
N LYS A 736 27.07 5.49 -35.47
CA LYS A 736 28.30 4.78 -35.10
C LYS A 736 28.23 3.33 -35.55
N GLN A 737 29.39 2.72 -35.75
CA GLN A 737 29.53 1.27 -36.00
C GLN A 737 28.56 0.74 -37.06
N PHE A 738 28.52 1.41 -38.21
CA PHE A 738 27.54 1.11 -39.26
C PHE A 738 28.08 0.21 -40.37
N GLU A 739 27.16 -0.50 -41.01
CA GLU A 739 27.35 -1.30 -42.21
C GLU A 739 26.12 -1.11 -43.12
N ALA A 740 26.32 -1.14 -44.43
CA ALA A 740 25.26 -0.96 -45.42
C ALA A 740 25.34 -2.04 -46.50
N ASN A 741 24.22 -2.28 -47.20
CA ASN A 741 24.10 -3.24 -48.29
C ASN A 741 24.49 -4.67 -47.88
N LEU A 742 23.98 -5.10 -46.73
CA LEU A 742 24.19 -6.44 -46.15
C LEU A 742 23.38 -7.54 -46.85
N GLY A 743 22.47 -7.16 -47.75
CA GLY A 743 21.58 -8.10 -48.44
C GLY A 743 20.38 -8.50 -47.59
N GLN A 744 19.93 -7.59 -46.70
CA GLN A 744 18.73 -7.80 -45.89
C GLN A 744 17.48 -7.83 -46.78
N THR A 745 16.47 -8.57 -46.33
CA THR A 745 15.20 -8.78 -47.03
C THR A 745 14.03 -8.44 -46.11
N LEU A 746 12.82 -8.39 -46.67
CA LEU A 746 11.60 -8.16 -45.88
C LEU A 746 11.40 -9.22 -44.78
N ASP A 747 11.83 -10.47 -45.02
CA ASP A 747 11.75 -11.57 -44.06
C ASP A 747 12.63 -11.35 -42.82
N ASP A 748 13.74 -10.61 -42.96
CA ASP A 748 14.61 -10.26 -41.83
C ASP A 748 13.93 -9.26 -40.87
N PHE A 749 12.83 -8.63 -41.29
CA PHE A 749 12.07 -7.69 -40.47
C PHE A 749 10.79 -8.28 -39.91
N ARG A 750 10.61 -9.61 -39.91
CA ARG A 750 9.43 -10.22 -39.30
C ARG A 750 9.43 -10.08 -37.78
N ASN A 751 8.25 -9.94 -37.19
CA ASN A 751 8.11 -9.88 -35.73
C ASN A 751 8.53 -11.17 -35.01
N ASP A 752 8.60 -12.31 -35.71
CA ASP A 752 9.09 -13.59 -35.20
C ASP A 752 10.59 -13.81 -35.43
N ASN A 753 11.33 -12.82 -35.95
CA ASN A 753 12.78 -12.89 -36.08
C ASN A 753 13.42 -13.14 -34.69
N PRO A 754 14.24 -14.19 -34.53
CA PRO A 754 14.87 -14.54 -33.24
C PRO A 754 15.82 -13.46 -32.69
N GLU A 755 16.28 -12.53 -33.53
CA GLU A 755 17.08 -11.38 -33.12
C GLU A 755 16.23 -10.26 -32.49
N PHE A 756 14.90 -10.31 -32.66
CA PHE A 756 13.96 -9.34 -32.08
C PHE A 756 13.21 -9.92 -30.88
N GLY A 757 12.82 -9.05 -29.95
CA GLY A 757 12.15 -9.47 -28.73
C GLY A 757 10.62 -9.68 -28.82
N PHE A 758 10.02 -9.63 -30.02
CA PHE A 758 8.54 -9.65 -30.15
C PHE A 758 7.91 -11.05 -30.08
N GLY A 759 8.65 -12.14 -30.33
CA GLY A 759 8.13 -13.49 -30.61
C GLY A 759 7.44 -14.28 -29.48
N ARG A 760 6.94 -13.66 -28.40
CA ARG A 760 6.30 -14.39 -27.27
C ARG A 760 5.05 -13.75 -26.66
N ALA A 761 4.78 -12.48 -26.91
CA ALA A 761 3.68 -11.76 -26.27
C ALA A 761 2.54 -11.49 -27.26
N PRO A 762 1.27 -11.50 -26.83
CA PRO A 762 0.15 -11.12 -27.71
C PRO A 762 0.31 -9.68 -28.18
N ILE A 763 -0.02 -9.42 -29.44
CA ILE A 763 -0.06 -8.07 -30.02
C ILE A 763 -1.45 -7.49 -29.77
N VAL A 764 -1.51 -6.31 -29.14
CA VAL A 764 -2.77 -5.63 -28.79
C VAL A 764 -2.79 -4.24 -29.45
N PRO A 765 -3.86 -3.84 -30.15
CA PRO A 765 -3.97 -2.50 -30.74
C PRO A 765 -4.08 -1.42 -29.64
N LEU A 766 -3.42 -0.29 -29.87
CA LEU A 766 -3.55 0.93 -29.08
C LEU A 766 -4.59 1.84 -29.75
N ASP A 767 -5.81 1.84 -29.20
CA ASP A 767 -6.91 2.72 -29.62
C ASP A 767 -6.81 4.13 -29.01
#